data_AF-A0A2G9PRS1-F1
#
_entry.id   AF-A0A2G9PRS1-F1
#
_cell.length_a   1.000
_cell.length_b   1.000
_cell.length_c   1.000
_cell.angle_alpha   90.00
_cell.angle_beta   90.00
_cell.angle_gamma   90.00
#
_symmetry.space_group_name_H-M   'P 1'
#
loop_
_entity.id
_entity.type
_entity.pdbx_description
1 polymer ?
#
loop_
_entity_poly.entity_id
_entity_poly.type
_entity_poly.pdbx_seq_one_letter_code
_entity_poly.pdbx_strand_id
1 'polypeptide(L)'
;MKRALVFSIDALVAFLLLTTALGAFALMRGSFVSPMVENEGVHAVAQNAVSVLAKARIYDVRRLPEVDALFESGALGASDLNKSVLEVLGGFWAANDSGNFSAASNLSRAVLSPAMPPDAQWAVRIEDDMIYNTSAPDVRHSLAVSRRLVSGVAAELPSTGCVARAFVERIRGKHEKAYAFFGGFVGEGNVTAVVRGVPADAQIENVVLEVNAGDNLSFYANGVSCGSFAKTAGSYSVDSWTVTAPACLDALVKAGDNNFSINFTGSLLQDKYLGGGFVAVTYNTGTMSPPPQYSLTEYLPGVDGLFNLYSSFYVPGTLNLVSAHLRFLNNYTTMLFVGNKTLMTWNGTNETQTVDIPNANFSAAFPDYSAISMRTVPIRLKVVANMTGGYGNADVVLITDVSGSMDWRMDSDSTYGVNRTRTCNDTLLLTQGNSQRMSVARCVDAQFVDAVMEGVGNRIALVSFSSSIVNYTELTNNSAYLKSVIGAYQPSGATCLCCAINKAYDILAAQSGENRTRFVIVMSDGVPNVRCVPTCSADLRAVSMYNSTQGFAAGTNGLIMKWDGTAWASQTPPSTSYDLYGVSNTLASPAFAVGESGKIYKWNGASWVQDTDTGYYDHYAVSLYSNSLAFSVGESGRIYGWNGASWSLQSGTGSNTFRGVSIYNTTLAFAVGNSGKIYRWLGSSWLEQADTGGNTFYAVKAYNGSLAFAVGDSGKIYRWLGSSWSQNTDTGGNTFYAVDIWNGSLAFAAGSSGLIYRWTGTSWVAQASPTSNAIRGLSFVNGTYAKAVTAGGEILSWDGTSWATEWHYQCDNGNSSTGKYCSDNDDCSLTSSCPSRNANYSSCRAHNELNATAHAVGFGPVASCTFANNTLYAVAQCGNGSYFASTNASELADFYRSLARTIVQASNTSQIMTLSGAINSTLFSDSYFEFHYTPATPDYGYQELLIQRETPYFASCQGSVYFPSQMSVDSFRMTSFSSADWTANVTLKNSAQDWLNVFDLSVYNGSSYGDTGDPFFVALNASLLRSGEYNYVDVRTQSAPGNQSPSCSQKNRAIYEGRIKAAVNYSGVFLQCRARNATVYYDLDYDSAPDGYVNLTIGTDLPSAGEEYVAVDQLDVYGNAVDDALQRLLNQLNMYAEIGDSGPAGSMTNPIDVQLDSEVGSSAVTGQGIPFLWGPSEVEVLVWT
;
A
#
# COMPACT_ATOMS: atom_id res chain seq x y z
N MET A 1 -51.45 76.41 -111.78
CA MET A 1 -50.35 77.05 -111.03
C MET A 1 -50.86 77.54 -109.68
N LYS A 2 -50.06 77.36 -108.63
CA LYS A 2 -50.27 77.92 -107.27
C LYS A 2 -51.39 77.33 -106.37
N ARG A 3 -52.11 76.25 -106.73
CA ARG A 3 -53.19 75.68 -105.87
C ARG A 3 -53.22 74.16 -105.62
N ALA A 4 -52.58 73.32 -106.44
CA ALA A 4 -52.44 71.88 -106.13
C ALA A 4 -51.46 71.60 -104.97
N LEU A 5 -50.74 72.65 -104.52
CA LEU A 5 -49.62 72.57 -103.59
C LEU A 5 -49.95 73.00 -102.15
N VAL A 6 -51.19 73.41 -101.84
CA VAL A 6 -51.57 73.86 -100.49
C VAL A 6 -52.70 72.98 -99.90
N PHE A 7 -53.54 72.38 -100.74
CA PHE A 7 -54.85 71.92 -100.25
C PHE A 7 -54.90 70.60 -99.49
N SER A 8 -53.92 69.71 -99.56
CA SER A 8 -54.05 68.45 -98.79
C SER A 8 -52.72 67.91 -98.30
N ILE A 9 -51.77 68.83 -98.22
CA ILE A 9 -50.84 68.90 -97.10
C ILE A 9 -51.62 68.80 -95.76
N ASP A 10 -52.89 69.23 -95.66
CA ASP A 10 -53.77 68.90 -94.52
C ASP A 10 -54.10 67.41 -94.38
N ALA A 11 -54.27 66.67 -95.49
CA ALA A 11 -54.42 65.22 -95.43
C ALA A 11 -53.08 64.53 -95.09
N LEU A 12 -51.96 65.11 -95.54
CA LEU A 12 -50.60 64.72 -95.15
C LEU A 12 -50.37 64.92 -93.64
N VAL A 13 -50.86 66.00 -93.03
CA VAL A 13 -50.73 66.28 -91.58
C VAL A 13 -51.66 65.40 -90.74
N ALA A 14 -52.90 65.16 -91.18
CA ALA A 14 -53.83 64.25 -90.50
C ALA A 14 -53.34 62.79 -90.53
N PHE A 15 -52.78 62.34 -91.67
CA PHE A 15 -52.16 61.02 -91.76
C PHE A 15 -50.84 60.96 -90.96
N LEU A 16 -50.06 62.04 -90.90
CA LEU A 16 -48.87 62.13 -90.03
C LEU A 16 -49.23 62.05 -88.54
N LEU A 17 -50.31 62.67 -88.06
CA LEU A 17 -50.67 62.64 -86.63
C LEU A 17 -51.18 61.26 -86.17
N LEU A 18 -51.89 60.52 -87.02
CA LEU A 18 -52.36 59.18 -86.69
C LEU A 18 -51.25 58.11 -86.83
N THR A 19 -50.34 58.28 -87.80
CA THR A 19 -49.17 57.40 -87.94
C THR A 19 -48.08 57.70 -86.91
N THR A 20 -47.95 58.94 -86.42
CA THR A 20 -47.08 59.27 -85.28
C THR A 20 -47.63 58.72 -83.96
N ALA A 21 -48.95 58.62 -83.77
CA ALA A 21 -49.55 57.97 -82.61
C ALA A 21 -49.35 56.44 -82.61
N LEU A 22 -49.45 55.78 -83.78
CA LEU A 22 -49.12 54.35 -83.95
C LEU A 22 -47.59 54.11 -83.88
N GLY A 23 -46.79 55.06 -84.36
CA GLY A 23 -45.34 55.08 -84.18
C GLY A 23 -44.92 55.23 -82.71
N ALA A 24 -45.61 56.04 -81.92
CA ALA A 24 -45.27 56.27 -80.51
C ALA A 24 -45.53 55.05 -79.59
N PHE A 25 -46.47 54.16 -79.92
CA PHE A 25 -46.71 52.93 -79.15
C PHE A 25 -45.82 51.75 -79.59
N ALA A 26 -45.32 51.76 -80.83
CA ALA A 26 -44.29 50.83 -81.29
C ALA A 26 -42.86 51.25 -80.88
N LEU A 27 -42.62 52.56 -80.66
CA LEU A 27 -41.36 53.13 -80.17
C LEU A 27 -41.08 52.87 -78.68
N MET A 28 -41.94 52.13 -77.96
CA MET A 28 -41.69 51.65 -76.58
C MET A 28 -41.28 50.16 -76.50
N ARG A 29 -40.71 49.61 -77.57
CA ARG A 29 -39.84 48.40 -77.53
C ARG A 29 -38.47 48.69 -78.14
N GLY A 30 -37.82 49.73 -77.66
CA GLY A 30 -36.37 49.82 -77.72
C GLY A 30 -35.82 49.12 -76.50
N SER A 31 -35.08 48.03 -76.69
CA SER A 31 -34.34 47.33 -75.65
C SER A 31 -33.30 48.29 -75.06
N PHE A 32 -33.67 49.05 -74.02
CA PHE A 32 -32.68 49.63 -73.12
C PHE A 32 -32.09 48.46 -72.33
N VAL A 33 -31.01 47.87 -72.83
CA VAL A 33 -30.15 47.03 -72.00
C VAL A 33 -29.54 47.98 -70.98
N SER A 34 -29.91 47.82 -69.72
CA SER A 34 -29.30 48.56 -68.62
C SER A 34 -27.81 48.19 -68.55
N PRO A 35 -26.90 49.12 -68.20
CA PRO A 35 -25.48 48.80 -67.99
C PRO A 35 -25.23 47.63 -67.01
N MET A 36 -26.19 47.30 -66.14
CA MET A 36 -26.11 46.10 -65.29
C MET A 36 -26.32 44.80 -66.06
N VAL A 37 -27.20 44.77 -67.08
CA VAL A 37 -27.48 43.56 -67.88
C VAL A 37 -26.32 43.25 -68.83
N GLU A 38 -25.65 44.29 -69.34
CA GLU A 38 -24.42 44.14 -70.14
C GLU A 38 -23.26 43.60 -69.27
N ASN A 39 -23.07 44.14 -68.06
CA ASN A 39 -22.07 43.64 -67.11
C ASN A 39 -22.36 42.21 -66.62
N GLU A 40 -23.63 41.84 -66.36
CA GLU A 40 -24.01 40.46 -66.01
C GLU A 40 -23.72 39.49 -67.17
N GLY A 41 -23.97 39.90 -68.41
CA GLY A 41 -23.67 39.12 -69.60
C GLY A 41 -22.17 38.87 -69.76
N VAL A 42 -21.35 39.92 -69.65
CA VAL A 42 -19.88 39.82 -69.76
C VAL A 42 -19.30 38.99 -68.61
N HIS A 43 -19.84 39.11 -67.39
CA HIS A 43 -19.41 38.29 -66.24
C HIS A 43 -19.77 36.81 -66.41
N ALA A 44 -20.96 36.49 -66.91
CA ALA A 44 -21.35 35.11 -67.18
C ALA A 44 -20.45 34.46 -68.26
N VAL A 45 -20.03 35.23 -69.27
CA VAL A 45 -19.06 34.76 -70.29
C VAL A 45 -17.70 34.49 -69.67
N ALA A 46 -17.17 35.41 -68.85
CA ALA A 46 -15.91 35.20 -68.13
C ALA A 46 -15.95 33.97 -67.21
N GLN A 47 -17.05 33.77 -66.48
CA GLN A 47 -17.25 32.62 -65.59
C GLN A 47 -17.35 31.30 -66.38
N ASN A 48 -18.06 31.30 -67.50
CA ASN A 48 -18.13 30.13 -68.37
C ASN A 48 -16.77 29.80 -68.97
N ALA A 49 -15.99 30.79 -69.41
CA ALA A 49 -14.65 30.59 -69.95
C ALA A 49 -13.70 29.95 -68.93
N VAL A 50 -13.65 30.47 -67.70
CA VAL A 50 -12.88 29.86 -66.61
C VAL A 50 -13.37 28.44 -66.32
N SER A 51 -14.68 28.22 -66.30
CA SER A 51 -15.25 26.89 -66.08
C SER A 51 -14.91 25.92 -67.22
N VAL A 52 -14.78 26.38 -68.46
CA VAL A 52 -14.34 25.57 -69.61
C VAL A 52 -12.89 25.15 -69.40
N LEU A 53 -11.99 26.09 -69.09
CA LEU A 53 -10.60 25.76 -68.81
C LEU A 53 -10.48 24.75 -67.67
N ALA A 54 -11.23 24.94 -66.57
CA ALA A 54 -11.15 24.10 -65.39
C ALA A 54 -11.73 22.68 -65.58
N LYS A 55 -12.68 22.48 -66.50
CA LYS A 55 -13.42 21.21 -66.64
C LYS A 55 -13.10 20.45 -67.92
N ALA A 56 -12.74 21.13 -69.00
CA ALA A 56 -12.36 20.46 -70.24
C ALA A 56 -11.03 19.72 -70.02
N ARG A 57 -10.96 18.45 -70.42
CA ARG A 57 -9.69 17.72 -70.41
C ARG A 57 -8.98 17.91 -71.75
N ILE A 58 -7.65 17.80 -71.75
CA ILE A 58 -6.88 17.83 -73.00
C ILE A 58 -7.36 16.76 -73.99
N TYR A 59 -7.79 15.60 -73.50
CA TYR A 59 -8.41 14.56 -74.32
C TYR A 59 -9.64 15.07 -75.10
N ASP A 60 -10.48 15.90 -74.48
CA ASP A 60 -11.73 16.39 -75.08
C ASP A 60 -11.44 17.43 -76.18
N VAL A 61 -10.39 18.24 -75.99
CA VAL A 61 -10.00 19.32 -76.91
C VAL A 61 -8.90 18.91 -77.90
N ARG A 62 -8.38 17.68 -77.82
CA ARG A 62 -7.32 17.17 -78.69
C ARG A 62 -7.62 17.30 -80.18
N ARG A 63 -8.90 17.23 -80.57
CA ARG A 63 -9.33 17.29 -81.97
C ARG A 63 -9.20 18.69 -82.60
N LEU A 64 -8.90 19.72 -81.80
CA LEU A 64 -8.62 21.05 -82.30
C LEU A 64 -7.22 21.06 -82.96
N PRO A 65 -7.07 21.53 -84.21
CA PRO A 65 -5.80 21.49 -84.93
C PRO A 65 -4.63 22.12 -84.16
N GLU A 66 -4.90 23.20 -83.43
CA GLU A 66 -3.90 23.92 -82.63
C GLU A 66 -3.48 23.14 -81.38
N VAL A 67 -4.35 22.30 -80.82
CA VAL A 67 -4.02 21.43 -79.68
C VAL A 67 -3.26 20.20 -80.16
N ASP A 68 -3.64 19.61 -81.30
CA ASP A 68 -2.92 18.48 -81.90
C ASP A 68 -1.49 18.89 -82.31
N ALA A 69 -1.31 20.11 -82.82
CA ALA A 69 0.01 20.68 -83.10
C ALA A 69 0.92 20.78 -81.86
N LEU A 70 0.37 20.89 -80.65
CA LEU A 70 1.15 20.84 -79.40
C LEU A 70 1.61 19.43 -79.04
N PHE A 71 0.89 18.38 -79.46
CA PHE A 71 1.37 17.01 -79.35
C PHE A 71 2.45 16.71 -80.40
N GLU A 72 2.30 17.24 -81.62
CA GLU A 72 3.29 17.08 -82.70
C GLU A 72 4.61 17.81 -82.40
N SER A 73 4.55 18.97 -81.74
CA SER A 73 5.75 19.72 -81.31
C SER A 73 6.43 19.14 -80.07
N GLY A 74 5.81 18.15 -79.43
CA GLY A 74 6.28 17.55 -78.17
C GLY A 74 5.99 18.39 -76.92
N ALA A 75 5.25 19.50 -77.04
CA ALA A 75 4.84 20.32 -75.91
C ALA A 75 3.77 19.63 -75.03
N LEU A 76 2.95 18.75 -75.60
CA LEU A 76 2.02 17.88 -74.86
C LEU A 76 2.34 16.39 -75.08
N GLY A 77 2.30 15.62 -74.00
CA GLY A 77 2.52 14.18 -74.00
C GLY A 77 1.25 13.37 -73.71
N ALA A 78 1.33 12.05 -73.91
CA ALA A 78 0.22 11.14 -73.60
C ALA A 78 -0.24 11.22 -72.12
N SER A 79 0.66 11.61 -71.20
CA SER A 79 0.37 11.86 -69.79
C SER A 79 -0.56 13.04 -69.54
N ASP A 80 -0.66 13.99 -70.48
CA ASP A 80 -1.43 15.23 -70.30
C ASP A 80 -2.90 15.10 -70.74
N LEU A 81 -3.25 14.01 -71.44
CA LEU A 81 -4.61 13.79 -71.96
C LEU A 81 -5.70 13.85 -70.88
N ASN A 82 -5.41 13.36 -69.67
CA ASN A 82 -6.36 13.35 -68.57
C ASN A 82 -6.36 14.62 -67.71
N LYS A 83 -5.41 15.53 -67.92
CA LYS A 83 -5.34 16.81 -67.20
C LYS A 83 -6.39 17.78 -67.75
N SER A 84 -6.90 18.66 -66.90
CA SER A 84 -7.71 19.79 -67.33
C SER A 84 -6.88 20.77 -68.16
N VAL A 85 -7.53 21.52 -69.06
CA VAL A 85 -6.85 22.58 -69.82
C VAL A 85 -6.22 23.59 -68.87
N LEU A 86 -6.89 23.90 -67.75
CA LEU A 86 -6.39 24.82 -66.72
C LEU A 86 -5.10 24.32 -66.04
N GLU A 87 -5.00 23.03 -65.70
CA GLU A 87 -3.78 22.43 -65.13
C GLU A 87 -2.62 22.46 -66.11
N VAL A 88 -2.88 22.24 -67.40
CA VAL A 88 -1.86 22.30 -68.44
C VAL A 88 -1.41 23.74 -68.73
N LEU A 89 -2.35 24.70 -68.74
CA LEU A 89 -2.03 26.12 -68.83
C LEU A 89 -1.16 26.58 -67.66
N GLY A 90 -1.52 26.18 -66.45
CA GLY A 90 -0.71 26.42 -65.26
C GLY A 90 0.68 25.78 -65.37
N GLY A 91 0.77 24.53 -65.83
CA GLY A 91 2.04 23.83 -66.04
C GLY A 91 2.95 24.52 -67.07
N PHE A 92 2.41 24.99 -68.19
CA PHE A 92 3.17 25.73 -69.18
C PHE A 92 3.64 27.10 -68.67
N TRP A 93 2.81 27.80 -67.89
CA TRP A 93 3.20 29.06 -67.25
C TRP A 93 4.32 28.84 -66.21
N ALA A 94 4.18 27.85 -65.33
CA ALA A 94 5.16 27.54 -64.29
C ALA A 94 6.55 27.19 -64.83
N ALA A 95 6.63 26.58 -66.03
CA ALA A 95 7.91 26.25 -66.67
C ALA A 95 8.75 27.49 -67.05
N ASN A 96 8.14 28.67 -67.13
CA ASN A 96 8.78 29.98 -67.37
C ASN A 96 9.77 30.04 -68.55
N ASP A 97 9.42 29.42 -69.68
CA ASP A 97 10.19 29.55 -70.93
C ASP A 97 9.33 30.06 -72.09
N SER A 98 9.97 30.74 -73.06
CA SER A 98 9.27 31.39 -74.17
C SER A 98 8.49 30.43 -75.08
N GLY A 99 8.91 29.16 -75.15
CA GLY A 99 8.24 28.13 -75.94
C GLY A 99 6.95 27.66 -75.28
N ASN A 100 6.99 27.43 -73.97
CA ASN A 100 5.86 27.03 -73.13
C ASN A 100 4.87 28.18 -72.94
N PHE A 101 5.32 29.43 -72.80
CA PHE A 101 4.42 30.59 -72.86
C PHE A 101 3.68 30.68 -74.20
N SER A 102 4.38 30.42 -75.31
CA SER A 102 3.76 30.37 -76.64
C SER A 102 2.76 29.20 -76.77
N ALA A 103 3.07 28.04 -76.18
CA ALA A 103 2.18 26.89 -76.12
C ALA A 103 0.93 27.17 -75.27
N ALA A 104 1.08 27.81 -74.10
CA ALA A 104 -0.02 28.23 -73.24
C ALA A 104 -0.92 29.26 -73.93
N SER A 105 -0.32 30.21 -74.66
CA SER A 105 -1.01 31.21 -75.46
C SER A 105 -1.84 30.56 -76.58
N ASN A 106 -1.23 29.65 -77.35
CA ASN A 106 -1.91 28.90 -78.41
C ASN A 106 -3.03 28.00 -77.86
N LEU A 107 -2.81 27.31 -76.74
CA LEU A 107 -3.81 26.46 -76.07
C LEU A 107 -4.99 27.29 -75.56
N SER A 108 -4.72 28.42 -74.91
CA SER A 108 -5.73 29.36 -74.42
C SER A 108 -6.60 29.86 -75.58
N ARG A 109 -5.98 30.30 -76.68
CA ARG A 109 -6.66 30.70 -77.91
C ARG A 109 -7.52 29.59 -78.49
N ALA A 110 -6.95 28.40 -78.69
CA ALA A 110 -7.65 27.28 -79.32
C ALA A 110 -8.91 26.86 -78.55
N VAL A 111 -8.82 26.80 -77.22
CA VAL A 111 -9.92 26.32 -76.37
C VAL A 111 -10.98 27.39 -76.15
N LEU A 112 -10.59 28.66 -75.96
CA LEU A 112 -11.55 29.71 -75.61
C LEU A 112 -12.11 30.47 -76.82
N SER A 113 -11.38 30.64 -77.93
CA SER A 113 -11.90 31.36 -79.10
C SER A 113 -13.27 30.85 -79.60
N PRO A 114 -13.56 29.53 -79.65
CA PRO A 114 -14.89 29.03 -80.04
C PRO A 114 -16.00 29.31 -79.00
N ALA A 115 -15.63 29.53 -77.74
CA ALA A 115 -16.57 29.74 -76.64
C ALA A 115 -16.86 31.23 -76.37
N MET A 116 -16.12 32.14 -77.01
CA MET A 116 -16.25 33.59 -76.83
C MET A 116 -17.16 34.23 -77.88
N PRO A 117 -18.01 35.22 -77.53
CA PRO A 117 -18.81 35.97 -78.49
C PRO A 117 -17.94 36.73 -79.52
N PRO A 118 -18.38 36.89 -80.78
CA PRO A 118 -17.59 37.53 -81.84
C PRO A 118 -17.15 38.97 -81.54
N ASP A 119 -17.95 39.71 -80.77
CA ASP A 119 -17.72 41.13 -80.45
C ASP A 119 -17.02 41.33 -79.10
N ALA A 120 -16.74 40.25 -78.34
CA ALA A 120 -16.08 40.32 -77.04
C ALA A 120 -14.55 40.21 -77.18
N GLN A 121 -13.84 41.13 -76.53
CA GLN A 121 -12.41 41.05 -76.30
C GLN A 121 -12.13 40.30 -75.00
N TRP A 122 -11.05 39.51 -74.97
CA TRP A 122 -10.75 38.70 -73.79
C TRP A 122 -9.26 38.44 -73.63
N ALA A 123 -8.89 38.08 -72.40
CA ALA A 123 -7.55 37.70 -72.05
C ALA A 123 -7.52 36.62 -70.96
N VAL A 124 -6.47 35.80 -70.98
CA VAL A 124 -6.13 34.85 -69.91
C VAL A 124 -4.88 35.36 -69.21
N ARG A 125 -4.97 35.49 -67.90
CA ARG A 125 -3.88 35.92 -67.02
C ARG A 125 -3.65 34.86 -65.96
N ILE A 126 -2.40 34.59 -65.60
CA ILE A 126 -2.04 33.76 -64.46
C ILE A 126 -1.17 34.62 -63.54
N GLU A 127 -1.61 34.84 -62.31
CA GLU A 127 -1.04 35.84 -61.40
C GLU A 127 -0.96 37.23 -62.08
N ASP A 128 0.26 37.72 -62.32
CA ASP A 128 0.53 39.00 -62.99
C ASP A 128 0.88 38.83 -64.48
N ASP A 129 1.04 37.60 -64.98
CA ASP A 129 1.49 37.31 -66.34
C ASP A 129 0.33 37.13 -67.32
N MET A 130 0.35 37.92 -68.41
CA MET A 130 -0.61 37.83 -69.49
C MET A 130 -0.25 36.68 -70.43
N ILE A 131 -1.02 35.59 -70.40
CA ILE A 131 -0.79 34.39 -71.22
C ILE A 131 -1.29 34.59 -72.65
N TYR A 132 -2.48 35.17 -72.79
CA TYR A 132 -3.09 35.48 -74.09
C TYR A 132 -4.02 36.68 -73.96
N ASN A 133 -4.06 37.55 -74.96
CA ASN A 133 -5.04 38.62 -75.06
C ASN A 133 -5.42 38.91 -76.53
N THR A 134 -6.69 39.25 -76.78
CA THR A 134 -7.13 39.71 -78.10
C THR A 134 -6.80 41.18 -78.35
N SER A 135 -6.87 42.01 -77.29
CA SER A 135 -6.43 43.41 -77.25
C SER A 135 -6.01 43.80 -75.82
N ALA A 136 -5.47 45.00 -75.61
CA ALA A 136 -5.16 45.50 -74.27
C ALA A 136 -6.46 45.94 -73.56
N PRO A 137 -6.72 45.56 -72.31
CA PRO A 137 -7.90 46.01 -71.57
C PRO A 137 -7.87 47.54 -71.39
N ASP A 138 -8.94 48.25 -71.79
CA ASP A 138 -9.11 49.71 -71.61
C ASP A 138 -10.31 50.00 -70.67
N VAL A 139 -10.17 51.01 -69.82
CA VAL A 139 -11.07 51.41 -68.72
C VAL A 139 -12.40 51.99 -69.22
N ARG A 140 -12.58 52.16 -70.53
CA ARG A 140 -13.82 52.66 -71.14
C ARG A 140 -14.87 51.57 -71.41
N HIS A 141 -14.51 50.30 -71.19
CA HIS A 141 -15.35 49.13 -71.48
C HIS A 141 -15.91 48.48 -70.20
N SER A 142 -17.01 47.75 -70.34
CA SER A 142 -17.54 46.85 -69.30
C SER A 142 -16.61 45.65 -69.15
N LEU A 143 -15.74 45.65 -68.14
CA LEU A 143 -14.74 44.60 -67.88
C LEU A 143 -15.23 43.65 -66.78
N ALA A 144 -15.31 42.35 -67.08
CA ALA A 144 -15.53 41.32 -66.10
C ALA A 144 -14.31 40.40 -65.96
N VAL A 145 -13.99 40.06 -64.72
CA VAL A 145 -12.91 39.12 -64.38
C VAL A 145 -13.53 37.93 -63.67
N SER A 146 -13.21 36.72 -64.12
CA SER A 146 -13.51 35.49 -63.39
C SER A 146 -12.21 34.75 -63.07
N ARG A 147 -12.17 34.09 -61.92
CA ARG A 147 -10.95 33.62 -61.27
C ARG A 147 -11.09 32.16 -60.85
N ARG A 148 -10.02 31.38 -60.98
CA ARG A 148 -9.93 30.02 -60.47
C ARG A 148 -8.54 29.75 -59.94
N LEU A 149 -8.50 29.09 -58.79
CA LEU A 149 -7.26 28.64 -58.17
C LEU A 149 -6.84 27.29 -58.78
N VAL A 150 -5.55 27.18 -59.09
CA VAL A 150 -4.89 25.93 -59.50
C VAL A 150 -3.83 25.58 -58.48
N SER A 151 -3.96 24.42 -57.84
CA SER A 151 -2.96 23.89 -56.91
C SER A 151 -1.89 23.09 -57.65
N GLY A 152 -0.65 23.14 -57.15
CA GLY A 152 0.51 22.45 -57.72
C GLY A 152 1.20 23.17 -58.86
N VAL A 153 0.91 24.47 -59.01
CA VAL A 153 1.45 25.35 -60.04
C VAL A 153 1.95 26.62 -59.34
N ALA A 154 3.20 26.99 -59.59
CA ALA A 154 3.80 28.24 -59.14
C ALA A 154 4.96 28.60 -60.08
N ALA A 155 5.20 29.89 -60.30
CA ALA A 155 6.23 30.37 -61.22
C ALA A 155 7.61 29.80 -60.86
N GLU A 156 8.32 29.26 -61.86
CA GLU A 156 9.68 28.70 -61.75
C GLU A 156 9.82 27.48 -60.82
N LEU A 157 8.71 26.90 -60.35
CA LEU A 157 8.69 25.71 -59.50
C LEU A 157 8.17 24.47 -60.27
N PRO A 158 8.78 23.29 -60.09
CA PRO A 158 8.34 22.09 -60.77
C PRO A 158 6.98 21.60 -60.23
N SER A 159 6.14 21.08 -61.12
CA SER A 159 4.78 20.62 -60.79
C SER A 159 4.74 19.24 -60.14
N THR A 160 5.82 18.45 -60.23
CA THR A 160 5.88 17.09 -59.70
C THR A 160 7.21 16.81 -59.01
N GLY A 161 7.18 16.07 -57.91
CA GLY A 161 8.37 15.67 -57.18
C GLY A 161 8.38 14.18 -56.86
N CYS A 162 9.21 13.83 -55.89
CA CYS A 162 9.48 12.44 -55.53
C CYS A 162 9.24 12.19 -54.05
N VAL A 163 8.81 10.96 -53.74
CA VAL A 163 8.67 10.45 -52.37
C VAL A 163 9.44 9.16 -52.23
N ALA A 164 10.07 8.95 -51.08
CA ALA A 164 10.80 7.72 -50.78
C ALA A 164 10.48 7.21 -49.37
N ARG A 165 10.59 5.89 -49.21
CA ARG A 165 10.56 5.20 -47.92
C ARG A 165 11.81 4.34 -47.77
N ALA A 166 12.23 4.12 -46.53
CA ALA A 166 13.35 3.27 -46.19
C ALA A 166 12.95 2.27 -45.11
N PHE A 167 13.54 1.07 -45.14
CA PHE A 167 13.29 0.01 -44.18
C PHE A 167 14.49 -0.92 -44.05
N VAL A 168 14.65 -1.50 -42.87
CA VAL A 168 15.69 -2.50 -42.62
C VAL A 168 15.25 -3.84 -43.21
N GLU A 169 16.10 -4.42 -44.07
CA GLU A 169 15.90 -5.77 -44.62
C GLU A 169 16.55 -6.84 -43.74
N ARG A 170 17.76 -6.54 -43.28
CA ARG A 170 18.57 -7.41 -42.42
C ARG A 170 19.41 -6.54 -41.49
N ILE A 171 19.73 -7.10 -40.33
CA ILE A 171 20.72 -6.57 -39.41
C ILE A 171 21.89 -7.56 -39.34
N ARG A 172 23.09 -7.04 -39.11
CA ARG A 172 24.25 -7.89 -38.81
C ARG A 172 24.34 -8.23 -37.33
N GLY A 173 23.84 -7.35 -36.49
CA GLY A 173 23.96 -7.54 -35.07
C GLY A 173 23.07 -6.65 -34.21
N LYS A 174 22.60 -7.23 -33.11
CA LYS A 174 22.08 -6.56 -31.93
C LYS A 174 22.52 -7.35 -30.70
N HIS A 175 22.84 -6.63 -29.63
CA HIS A 175 23.28 -7.21 -28.37
C HIS A 175 22.06 -7.63 -27.53
N GLU A 176 21.97 -8.91 -27.18
CA GLU A 176 20.83 -9.52 -26.49
C GLU A 176 21.30 -10.47 -25.39
N LYS A 177 20.38 -10.82 -24.47
CA LYS A 177 20.66 -11.75 -23.38
C LYS A 177 19.59 -12.84 -23.28
N ALA A 178 20.01 -14.09 -23.15
CA ALA A 178 19.13 -15.19 -22.78
C ALA A 178 19.28 -15.46 -21.28
N TYR A 179 18.17 -15.52 -20.53
CA TYR A 179 18.17 -15.60 -19.06
C TYR A 179 17.67 -16.93 -18.54
N ALA A 180 18.20 -17.32 -17.38
CA ALA A 180 17.58 -18.23 -16.43
C ALA A 180 17.51 -17.52 -15.07
N PHE A 181 16.29 -17.23 -14.62
CA PHE A 181 16.04 -16.46 -13.39
C PHE A 181 15.97 -17.37 -12.16
N PHE A 182 16.43 -16.86 -11.02
CA PHE A 182 16.24 -17.46 -9.71
C PHE A 182 15.12 -16.76 -8.97
N GLY A 183 14.26 -17.53 -8.29
CA GLY A 183 13.24 -16.98 -7.41
C GLY A 183 13.81 -16.42 -6.10
N GLY A 184 12.96 -15.91 -5.20
CA GLY A 184 13.43 -15.23 -3.98
C GLY A 184 14.24 -16.08 -3.02
N PHE A 185 14.05 -17.40 -3.09
CA PHE A 185 14.90 -18.36 -2.39
C PHE A 185 14.90 -19.70 -3.14
N VAL A 186 16.08 -20.16 -3.53
CA VAL A 186 16.27 -21.40 -4.30
C VAL A 186 17.08 -22.41 -3.49
N GLY A 187 16.37 -23.12 -2.62
CA GLY A 187 16.82 -24.33 -1.91
C GLY A 187 18.11 -24.23 -1.10
N GLU A 188 18.48 -25.35 -0.49
CA GLU A 188 19.73 -25.52 0.27
C GLU A 188 20.50 -26.70 -0.33
N GLY A 189 21.38 -26.42 -1.29
CA GLY A 189 22.07 -27.40 -2.11
C GLY A 189 22.80 -26.79 -3.31
N ASN A 190 23.39 -27.63 -4.16
CA ASN A 190 23.95 -27.16 -5.43
C ASN A 190 22.81 -26.84 -6.40
N VAL A 191 22.88 -25.70 -7.08
CA VAL A 191 21.79 -25.23 -7.94
C VAL A 191 22.18 -25.41 -9.41
N THR A 192 21.22 -25.80 -10.23
CA THR A 192 21.36 -25.93 -11.67
C THR A 192 20.32 -25.06 -12.37
N ALA A 193 20.78 -24.12 -13.21
CA ALA A 193 19.92 -23.32 -14.07
C ALA A 193 20.15 -23.68 -15.53
N VAL A 194 19.11 -23.68 -16.36
CA VAL A 194 19.24 -23.96 -17.79
C VAL A 194 18.83 -22.73 -18.58
N VAL A 195 19.80 -22.10 -19.24
CA VAL A 195 19.54 -20.98 -20.15
C VAL A 195 19.15 -21.55 -21.51
N ARG A 196 18.02 -21.07 -22.02
CA ARG A 196 17.45 -21.46 -23.32
C ARG A 196 17.24 -20.22 -24.18
N GLY A 197 17.05 -20.42 -25.48
CA GLY A 197 16.71 -19.33 -26.40
C GLY A 197 17.92 -18.60 -27.01
N VAL A 198 19.14 -19.10 -26.85
CA VAL A 198 20.31 -18.59 -27.60
C VAL A 198 20.14 -18.94 -29.09
N PRO A 199 20.01 -17.95 -30.00
CA PRO A 199 19.78 -18.18 -31.42
C PRO A 199 20.89 -19.01 -32.11
N ALA A 200 20.56 -19.66 -33.23
CA ALA A 200 21.52 -20.44 -34.00
C ALA A 200 22.66 -19.59 -34.59
N ASP A 201 22.36 -18.34 -34.95
CA ASP A 201 23.29 -17.35 -35.52
C ASP A 201 24.07 -16.56 -34.45
N ALA A 202 23.80 -16.79 -33.17
CA ALA A 202 24.36 -16.04 -32.06
C ALA A 202 25.91 -16.11 -32.03
N GLN A 203 26.55 -14.97 -31.84
CA GLN A 203 27.95 -14.85 -31.46
C GLN A 203 27.99 -14.61 -29.95
N ILE A 204 28.37 -15.63 -29.19
CA ILE A 204 28.39 -15.54 -27.72
C ILE A 204 29.58 -14.70 -27.29
N GLU A 205 29.34 -13.73 -26.42
CA GLU A 205 30.34 -12.77 -25.97
C GLU A 205 30.79 -13.05 -24.54
N ASN A 206 29.85 -13.29 -23.63
CA ASN A 206 30.12 -13.57 -22.23
C ASN A 206 28.92 -14.23 -21.53
N VAL A 207 29.15 -14.72 -20.30
CA VAL A 207 28.10 -15.18 -19.40
C VAL A 207 28.10 -14.31 -18.14
N VAL A 208 26.94 -13.81 -17.74
CA VAL A 208 26.77 -13.01 -16.53
C VAL A 208 26.06 -13.85 -15.47
N LEU A 209 26.66 -13.95 -14.28
CA LEU A 209 26.04 -14.51 -13.08
C LEU A 209 25.82 -13.36 -12.09
N GLU A 210 24.58 -12.97 -11.86
CA GLU A 210 24.21 -11.96 -10.86
C GLU A 210 23.30 -12.59 -9.82
N VAL A 211 23.78 -12.78 -8.59
CA VAL A 211 23.03 -13.51 -7.56
C VAL A 211 23.30 -12.99 -6.15
N ASN A 212 22.32 -13.18 -5.28
CA ASN A 212 22.55 -13.18 -3.84
C ASN A 212 22.88 -14.61 -3.40
N ALA A 213 24.16 -14.90 -3.18
CA ALA A 213 24.62 -16.25 -2.82
C ALA A 213 24.81 -16.40 -1.31
N GLY A 214 24.32 -17.52 -0.75
CA GLY A 214 24.51 -17.86 0.65
C GLY A 214 25.96 -18.22 1.01
N ASP A 215 26.78 -18.65 0.04
CA ASP A 215 28.18 -19.05 0.24
C ASP A 215 29.02 -18.86 -1.05
N ASN A 216 30.34 -18.99 -0.92
CA ASN A 216 31.28 -19.03 -2.04
C ASN A 216 30.97 -20.22 -2.96
N LEU A 217 31.11 -20.02 -4.27
CA LEU A 217 30.65 -20.99 -5.27
C LEU A 217 31.68 -21.25 -6.38
N SER A 218 31.63 -22.44 -6.96
CA SER A 218 32.28 -22.79 -8.21
C SER A 218 31.22 -22.90 -9.31
N PHE A 219 31.51 -22.30 -10.46
CA PHE A 219 30.56 -22.17 -11.57
C PHE A 219 30.98 -23.02 -12.76
N TYR A 220 30.01 -23.69 -13.38
CA TYR A 220 30.24 -24.59 -14.51
C TYR A 220 29.20 -24.34 -15.61
N ALA A 221 29.62 -24.43 -16.87
CA ALA A 221 28.75 -24.41 -18.04
C ALA A 221 28.89 -25.73 -18.79
N ASN A 222 27.77 -26.46 -18.96
CA ASN A 222 27.70 -27.78 -19.58
C ASN A 222 28.77 -28.77 -19.02
N GLY A 223 29.05 -28.67 -17.72
CA GLY A 223 30.05 -29.49 -17.01
C GLY A 223 31.50 -28.98 -17.09
N VAL A 224 31.79 -27.93 -17.87
CA VAL A 224 33.11 -27.29 -17.96
C VAL A 224 33.24 -26.20 -16.89
N SER A 225 34.38 -26.16 -16.20
CA SER A 225 34.61 -25.17 -15.13
C SER A 225 34.83 -23.76 -15.71
N CYS A 226 34.02 -22.82 -15.23
CA CYS A 226 34.05 -21.41 -15.64
C CYS A 226 34.79 -20.52 -14.63
N GLY A 227 34.99 -21.00 -13.39
CA GLY A 227 35.70 -20.27 -12.34
C GLY A 227 35.20 -20.60 -10.93
N SER A 228 35.81 -19.96 -9.94
CA SER A 228 35.32 -19.95 -8.55
C SER A 228 35.21 -18.51 -8.07
N PHE A 229 34.11 -18.21 -7.41
CA PHE A 229 33.70 -16.86 -7.04
C PHE A 229 33.47 -16.78 -5.53
N ALA A 230 34.00 -15.72 -4.94
CA ALA A 230 33.84 -15.43 -3.52
C ALA A 230 32.70 -14.42 -3.32
N LYS A 231 31.75 -14.74 -2.44
CA LYS A 231 30.63 -13.85 -2.14
C LYS A 231 31.10 -12.62 -1.36
N THR A 232 30.41 -11.51 -1.56
CA THR A 232 30.50 -10.34 -0.67
C THR A 232 29.74 -10.64 0.63
N ALA A 233 30.22 -10.11 1.76
CA ALA A 233 29.55 -10.29 3.04
C ALA A 233 28.34 -9.34 3.18
N GLY A 234 27.17 -9.87 3.57
CA GLY A 234 25.96 -9.11 3.87
C GLY A 234 24.69 -9.89 3.49
N SER A 235 23.57 -9.66 4.17
CA SER A 235 22.32 -10.38 3.85
C SER A 235 21.79 -9.99 2.45
N TYR A 236 21.82 -8.70 2.09
CA TYR A 236 21.38 -8.21 0.77
C TYR A 236 22.52 -7.97 -0.22
N SER A 237 23.72 -8.51 0.02
CA SER A 237 24.83 -8.34 -0.92
C SER A 237 24.56 -9.17 -2.16
N VAL A 238 24.46 -8.48 -3.29
CA VAL A 238 24.31 -9.08 -4.62
C VAL A 238 25.64 -8.96 -5.34
N ASP A 239 26.18 -10.09 -5.76
CA ASP A 239 27.40 -10.13 -6.55
C ASP A 239 27.06 -10.33 -8.03
N SER A 240 27.85 -9.73 -8.90
CA SER A 240 27.71 -9.85 -10.35
C SER A 240 29.08 -10.17 -10.94
N TRP A 241 29.18 -11.30 -11.65
CA TRP A 241 30.41 -11.78 -12.27
C TRP A 241 30.20 -12.01 -13.75
N THR A 242 31.06 -11.41 -14.58
CA THR A 242 31.09 -11.62 -16.02
C THR A 242 32.21 -12.59 -16.38
N VAL A 243 31.83 -13.70 -17.02
CA VAL A 243 32.74 -14.76 -17.45
C VAL A 243 33.01 -14.64 -18.95
N THR A 244 34.27 -14.41 -19.28
CA THR A 244 34.79 -14.32 -20.66
C THR A 244 35.80 -15.42 -20.97
N ALA A 245 35.95 -16.40 -20.07
CA ALA A 245 36.92 -17.49 -20.23
C ALA A 245 36.58 -18.34 -21.47
N PRO A 246 37.49 -18.50 -22.46
CA PRO A 246 37.18 -19.18 -23.72
C PRO A 246 36.65 -20.60 -23.53
N ALA A 247 37.24 -21.38 -22.61
CA ALA A 247 36.79 -22.75 -22.32
C ALA A 247 35.34 -22.82 -21.82
N CYS A 248 34.85 -21.79 -21.12
CA CYS A 248 33.46 -21.71 -20.66
C CYS A 248 32.53 -21.34 -21.83
N LEU A 249 32.92 -20.40 -22.67
CA LEU A 249 32.12 -19.95 -23.82
C LEU A 249 32.03 -21.03 -24.91
N ASP A 250 33.12 -21.73 -25.18
CA ASP A 250 33.20 -22.84 -26.15
C ASP A 250 32.33 -24.05 -25.74
N ALA A 251 32.02 -24.17 -24.44
CA ALA A 251 31.14 -25.23 -23.94
C ALA A 251 29.65 -24.97 -24.23
N LEU A 252 29.28 -23.74 -24.60
CA LEU A 252 27.89 -23.35 -24.83
C LEU A 252 27.40 -23.79 -26.22
N VAL A 253 26.16 -24.24 -26.27
CA VAL A 253 25.49 -24.74 -27.48
C VAL A 253 24.50 -23.69 -27.97
N LYS A 254 24.56 -23.37 -29.27
CA LYS A 254 23.62 -22.48 -29.96
C LYS A 254 22.36 -23.26 -30.35
N ALA A 255 21.18 -22.64 -30.26
CA ALA A 255 19.89 -23.27 -30.52
C ALA A 255 19.62 -24.56 -29.69
N GLY A 256 20.12 -24.59 -28.44
CA GLY A 256 19.93 -25.71 -27.51
C GLY A 256 19.95 -25.27 -26.04
N ASP A 257 19.85 -26.25 -25.16
CA ASP A 257 19.86 -26.05 -23.70
C ASP A 257 21.30 -25.89 -23.19
N ASN A 258 21.53 -24.83 -22.40
CA ASN A 258 22.81 -24.58 -21.74
C ASN A 258 22.66 -24.72 -20.23
N ASN A 259 23.21 -25.80 -19.67
CA ASN A 259 23.15 -26.11 -18.25
C ASN A 259 24.28 -25.38 -17.50
N PHE A 260 23.90 -24.56 -16.53
CA PHE A 260 24.80 -23.88 -15.61
C PHE A 260 24.67 -24.46 -14.21
N SER A 261 25.75 -25.07 -13.71
CA SER A 261 25.80 -25.63 -12.35
C SER A 261 26.56 -24.70 -11.41
N ILE A 262 25.94 -24.40 -10.27
CA ILE A 262 26.44 -23.54 -9.20
C ILE A 262 26.67 -24.43 -7.98
N ASN A 263 27.94 -24.72 -7.72
CA ASN A 263 28.34 -25.62 -6.64
C ASN A 263 28.91 -24.83 -5.47
N PHE A 264 28.23 -24.84 -4.32
CA PHE A 264 28.68 -24.13 -3.13
C PHE A 264 29.83 -24.87 -2.43
N THR A 265 30.85 -24.12 -2.04
CA THR A 265 32.14 -24.66 -1.57
C THR A 265 32.18 -24.96 -0.07
N GLY A 266 31.36 -24.32 0.75
CA GLY A 266 31.29 -24.57 2.19
C GLY A 266 30.57 -25.86 2.55
N SER A 267 30.60 -26.19 3.84
CA SER A 267 30.11 -27.47 4.36
C SER A 267 28.71 -27.39 4.99
N LEU A 268 28.22 -26.19 5.32
CA LEU A 268 26.93 -26.00 5.98
C LEU A 268 25.81 -25.89 4.94
N LEU A 269 24.83 -26.78 5.00
CA LEU A 269 23.75 -26.85 4.01
C LEU A 269 22.91 -25.56 3.98
N GLN A 270 22.63 -24.98 5.16
CA GLN A 270 21.84 -23.76 5.33
C GLN A 270 22.43 -22.51 4.64
N ASP A 271 23.72 -22.54 4.30
CA ASP A 271 24.39 -21.44 3.59
C ASP A 271 24.44 -21.70 2.07
N LYS A 272 23.97 -22.87 1.59
CA LYS A 272 24.02 -23.25 0.17
C LYS A 272 22.76 -22.87 -0.59
N TYR A 273 22.42 -21.59 -0.63
CA TYR A 273 21.20 -21.11 -1.28
C TYR A 273 21.48 -19.94 -2.23
N LEU A 274 20.52 -19.69 -3.14
CA LEU A 274 20.45 -18.43 -3.90
C LEU A 274 19.21 -17.64 -3.46
N GLY A 275 19.41 -16.43 -2.95
CA GLY A 275 18.37 -15.46 -2.58
C GLY A 275 17.91 -14.61 -3.79
N GLY A 276 17.80 -15.27 -4.95
CA GLY A 276 17.47 -14.70 -6.25
C GLY A 276 18.63 -14.17 -7.08
N GLY A 277 18.29 -13.65 -8.27
CA GLY A 277 19.23 -13.24 -9.32
C GLY A 277 18.98 -13.95 -10.64
N PHE A 278 20.01 -14.08 -11.48
CA PHE A 278 19.93 -14.82 -12.74
C PHE A 278 21.31 -15.27 -13.25
N VAL A 279 21.28 -16.20 -14.21
CA VAL A 279 22.36 -16.45 -15.16
C VAL A 279 21.91 -15.96 -16.53
N ALA A 280 22.75 -15.20 -17.23
CA ALA A 280 22.48 -14.73 -18.57
C ALA A 280 23.63 -15.07 -19.53
N VAL A 281 23.29 -15.49 -20.75
CA VAL A 281 24.25 -15.61 -21.85
C VAL A 281 24.06 -14.39 -22.73
N THR A 282 25.12 -13.59 -22.86
CA THR A 282 25.17 -12.40 -23.70
C THR A 282 25.69 -12.77 -25.08
N TYR A 283 24.98 -12.34 -26.12
CA TYR A 283 25.32 -12.63 -27.50
C TYR A 283 24.88 -11.55 -28.47
N ASN A 284 25.56 -11.52 -29.63
CA ASN A 284 25.16 -10.75 -30.79
C ASN A 284 24.42 -11.63 -31.81
N THR A 285 23.28 -11.19 -32.34
CA THR A 285 22.47 -11.94 -33.33
C THR A 285 21.97 -11.05 -34.47
N GLY A 286 21.80 -11.64 -35.66
CA GLY A 286 21.18 -11.01 -36.82
C GLY A 286 19.65 -11.17 -36.87
N THR A 287 19.05 -11.82 -35.87
CA THR A 287 17.61 -12.10 -35.84
C THR A 287 16.81 -10.85 -35.45
N MET A 288 15.99 -10.31 -36.36
CA MET A 288 15.23 -9.06 -36.11
C MET A 288 14.11 -9.22 -35.07
N SER A 289 13.20 -10.18 -35.28
CA SER A 289 12.12 -10.50 -34.34
C SER A 289 11.85 -12.00 -34.33
N PRO A 290 11.76 -12.65 -33.15
CA PRO A 290 11.34 -14.05 -33.06
C PRO A 290 9.86 -14.21 -33.46
N PRO A 291 9.43 -15.41 -33.87
CA PRO A 291 8.01 -15.67 -34.14
C PRO A 291 7.16 -15.47 -32.88
N PRO A 292 5.89 -15.03 -33.02
CA PRO A 292 5.00 -14.84 -31.87
C PRO A 292 4.84 -16.14 -31.09
N GLN A 293 4.90 -16.05 -29.75
CA GLN A 293 4.72 -17.19 -28.86
C GLN A 293 3.30 -17.19 -28.29
N TYR A 294 2.56 -18.25 -28.62
CA TYR A 294 1.23 -18.54 -28.05
C TYR A 294 1.30 -19.50 -26.86
N SER A 295 2.51 -19.96 -26.52
CA SER A 295 2.81 -20.79 -25.37
C SER A 295 4.08 -20.32 -24.69
N LEU A 296 4.08 -20.32 -23.36
CA LEU A 296 5.21 -19.97 -22.50
C LEU A 296 5.52 -21.17 -21.62
N THR A 297 6.80 -21.54 -21.53
CA THR A 297 7.27 -22.59 -20.63
C THR A 297 8.25 -21.99 -19.62
N GLU A 298 7.87 -21.96 -18.35
CA GLU A 298 8.69 -21.45 -17.25
C GLU A 298 9.32 -22.63 -16.50
N TYR A 299 10.63 -22.81 -16.65
CA TYR A 299 11.38 -23.88 -16.02
C TYR A 299 11.80 -23.51 -14.60
N LEU A 300 11.76 -24.48 -13.69
CA LEU A 300 12.26 -24.33 -12.34
C LEU A 300 13.76 -24.65 -12.29
N PRO A 301 14.56 -23.95 -11.47
CA PRO A 301 15.94 -24.33 -11.23
C PRO A 301 16.00 -25.72 -10.58
N GLY A 302 16.98 -26.51 -11.00
CA GLY A 302 17.32 -27.76 -10.32
C GLY A 302 18.04 -27.48 -9.01
N VAL A 303 17.76 -28.27 -7.99
CA VAL A 303 18.41 -28.18 -6.68
C VAL A 303 18.82 -29.58 -6.27
N ASP A 304 20.12 -29.81 -6.11
CA ASP A 304 20.67 -31.03 -5.55
C ASP A 304 21.03 -30.80 -4.07
N GLY A 305 20.11 -31.20 -3.20
CA GLY A 305 20.03 -30.79 -1.80
C GLY A 305 18.57 -30.59 -1.39
N LEU A 306 18.32 -29.97 -0.24
CA LEU A 306 16.94 -29.70 0.18
C LEU A 306 16.31 -28.69 -0.78
N PHE A 307 15.39 -29.13 -1.63
CA PHE A 307 14.69 -28.20 -2.50
C PHE A 307 13.58 -27.51 -1.70
N ASN A 308 13.76 -26.22 -1.44
CA ASN A 308 12.72 -25.34 -0.93
C ASN A 308 12.70 -24.11 -1.84
N LEU A 309 11.70 -24.02 -2.70
CA LEU A 309 11.70 -23.04 -3.79
C LEU A 309 10.61 -22.00 -3.56
N TYR A 310 11.04 -20.74 -3.46
CA TYR A 310 10.22 -19.55 -3.55
C TYR A 310 10.46 -18.92 -4.91
N SER A 311 9.44 -18.84 -5.76
CA SER A 311 9.55 -18.28 -7.11
C SER A 311 8.25 -17.58 -7.52
N SER A 312 8.14 -17.16 -8.77
CA SER A 312 6.90 -16.71 -9.39
C SER A 312 6.89 -16.95 -10.89
N PHE A 313 5.72 -16.77 -11.50
CA PHE A 313 5.57 -16.68 -12.95
C PHE A 313 4.70 -15.48 -13.33
N TYR A 314 4.80 -15.07 -14.59
CA TYR A 314 3.96 -14.03 -15.18
C TYR A 314 3.56 -14.44 -16.60
N VAL A 315 2.25 -14.43 -16.88
CA VAL A 315 1.72 -14.73 -18.21
C VAL A 315 1.38 -13.41 -18.92
N PRO A 316 2.04 -13.06 -20.06
CA PRO A 316 1.88 -11.78 -20.77
C PRO A 316 0.62 -11.73 -21.64
N GLY A 317 -0.52 -12.15 -21.10
CA GLY A 317 -1.79 -12.17 -21.80
C GLY A 317 -2.88 -12.92 -21.03
N THR A 318 -3.99 -13.18 -21.71
CA THR A 318 -5.12 -13.92 -21.15
C THR A 318 -4.85 -15.42 -21.21
N LEU A 319 -4.70 -16.05 -20.05
CA LEU A 319 -4.40 -17.48 -19.94
C LEU A 319 -5.60 -18.34 -20.38
N ASN A 320 -5.34 -19.30 -21.26
CA ASN A 320 -6.33 -20.24 -21.78
C ASN A 320 -6.17 -21.65 -21.17
N LEU A 321 -4.93 -22.12 -21.04
CA LEU A 321 -4.60 -23.43 -20.48
C LEU A 321 -3.28 -23.36 -19.70
N VAL A 322 -3.21 -24.05 -18.57
CA VAL A 322 -1.98 -24.23 -17.79
C VAL A 322 -1.77 -25.68 -17.41
N SER A 323 -0.54 -26.14 -17.45
CA SER A 323 -0.13 -27.45 -16.92
C SER A 323 1.25 -27.35 -16.28
N ALA A 324 1.65 -28.36 -15.53
CA ALA A 324 3.01 -28.43 -14.97
C ALA A 324 3.57 -29.84 -15.04
N HIS A 325 4.86 -29.95 -15.28
CA HIS A 325 5.64 -31.17 -15.21
C HIS A 325 6.65 -31.02 -14.08
N LEU A 326 6.59 -31.88 -13.06
CA LEU A 326 7.52 -31.85 -11.94
C LEU A 326 8.23 -33.19 -11.80
N ARG A 327 9.56 -33.15 -11.76
CA ARG A 327 10.39 -34.31 -11.45
C ARG A 327 11.24 -33.99 -10.23
N PHE A 328 11.07 -34.77 -9.16
CA PHE A 328 11.79 -34.55 -7.90
C PHE A 328 11.96 -35.86 -7.12
N LEU A 329 13.02 -35.95 -6.31
CA LEU A 329 13.27 -36.99 -5.32
C LEU A 329 13.18 -36.34 -3.94
N ASN A 330 12.34 -36.80 -3.03
CA ASN A 330 12.29 -36.23 -1.67
C ASN A 330 11.78 -37.23 -0.65
N ASN A 331 12.53 -37.46 0.42
CA ASN A 331 12.12 -38.34 1.51
C ASN A 331 11.15 -37.69 2.52
N TYR A 332 10.74 -36.43 2.32
CA TYR A 332 9.78 -35.70 3.14
C TYR A 332 8.52 -35.33 2.36
N THR A 333 7.47 -34.91 3.07
CA THR A 333 6.23 -34.44 2.43
C THR A 333 6.52 -33.16 1.64
N THR A 334 6.13 -33.15 0.36
CA THR A 334 6.30 -32.01 -0.55
C THR A 334 4.93 -31.40 -0.84
N MET A 335 4.83 -30.07 -0.84
CA MET A 335 3.60 -29.34 -1.16
C MET A 335 3.88 -28.27 -2.20
N LEU A 336 3.01 -28.16 -3.20
CA LEU A 336 3.04 -27.08 -4.19
C LEU A 336 1.93 -26.05 -3.90
N PHE A 337 2.34 -24.80 -3.72
CA PHE A 337 1.44 -23.65 -3.62
C PHE A 337 1.57 -22.78 -4.86
N VAL A 338 0.44 -22.27 -5.33
CA VAL A 338 0.34 -21.24 -6.36
C VAL A 338 -0.52 -20.12 -5.79
N GLY A 339 0.04 -18.92 -5.65
CA GLY A 339 -0.58 -17.82 -4.91
C GLY A 339 -0.87 -18.22 -3.46
N ASN A 340 -2.14 -18.36 -3.11
CA ASN A 340 -2.60 -18.78 -1.78
C ASN A 340 -3.29 -20.14 -1.75
N LYS A 341 -3.19 -20.90 -2.84
CA LYS A 341 -3.83 -22.21 -3.00
C LYS A 341 -2.78 -23.30 -2.94
N THR A 342 -2.99 -24.29 -2.08
CA THR A 342 -2.28 -25.57 -2.17
C THR A 342 -2.84 -26.33 -3.36
N LEU A 343 -2.02 -26.53 -4.39
CA LEU A 343 -2.45 -27.22 -5.61
C LEU A 343 -2.38 -28.74 -5.43
N MET A 344 -1.27 -29.24 -4.86
CA MET A 344 -0.97 -30.66 -4.73
C MET A 344 -0.10 -30.91 -3.48
N THR A 345 -0.16 -32.13 -2.95
CA THR A 345 0.68 -32.61 -1.85
C THR A 345 1.12 -34.05 -2.12
N TRP A 346 2.39 -34.33 -1.91
CA TRP A 346 3.01 -35.64 -2.12
C TRP A 346 3.70 -36.10 -0.85
N ASN A 347 3.54 -37.39 -0.53
CA ASN A 347 4.25 -38.00 0.58
C ASN A 347 5.73 -38.24 0.22
N GLY A 348 6.60 -38.22 1.23
CA GLY A 348 8.03 -38.47 1.05
C GLY A 348 8.35 -39.91 0.64
N THR A 349 9.26 -40.06 -0.32
CA THR A 349 9.75 -41.34 -0.86
C THR A 349 11.27 -41.29 -1.06
N ASN A 350 11.94 -42.44 -1.02
CA ASN A 350 13.37 -42.54 -1.41
C ASN A 350 13.55 -42.81 -2.91
N GLU A 351 12.51 -42.61 -3.71
CA GLU A 351 12.49 -42.82 -5.16
C GLU A 351 12.08 -41.54 -5.87
N THR A 352 12.63 -41.31 -7.07
CA THR A 352 12.29 -40.17 -7.92
C THR A 352 10.84 -40.24 -8.35
N GLN A 353 10.09 -39.17 -8.09
CA GLN A 353 8.72 -38.97 -8.52
C GLN A 353 8.70 -38.09 -9.77
N THR A 354 7.88 -38.46 -10.75
CA THR A 354 7.59 -37.64 -11.94
C THR A 354 6.08 -37.44 -12.00
N VAL A 355 5.64 -36.19 -12.01
CA VAL A 355 4.24 -35.80 -11.82
C VAL A 355 3.84 -34.78 -12.88
N ASP A 356 2.85 -35.14 -13.70
CA ASP A 356 2.17 -34.23 -14.61
C ASP A 356 0.89 -33.71 -13.96
N ILE A 357 0.78 -32.39 -13.83
CA ILE A 357 -0.37 -31.70 -13.26
C ILE A 357 -1.17 -31.09 -14.42
N PRO A 358 -2.36 -31.64 -14.75
CA PRO A 358 -3.17 -31.15 -15.85
C PRO A 358 -3.92 -29.86 -15.48
N ASN A 359 -4.42 -29.16 -16.51
CA ASN A 359 -5.23 -27.95 -16.37
C ASN A 359 -6.43 -28.08 -15.44
N ALA A 360 -6.99 -29.30 -15.28
CA ALA A 360 -8.10 -29.55 -14.38
C ALA A 360 -7.79 -29.12 -12.94
N ASN A 361 -6.59 -29.40 -12.44
CA ASN A 361 -6.17 -29.01 -11.08
C ASN A 361 -6.10 -27.49 -10.93
N PHE A 362 -5.55 -26.80 -11.93
CA PHE A 362 -5.45 -25.33 -11.94
C PHE A 362 -6.82 -24.68 -12.05
N SER A 363 -7.68 -25.13 -12.97
CA SER A 363 -9.04 -24.60 -13.12
C SER A 363 -9.93 -24.86 -11.89
N ALA A 364 -9.66 -25.94 -11.12
CA ALA A 364 -10.32 -26.16 -9.85
C ALA A 364 -9.86 -25.18 -8.75
N ALA A 365 -8.56 -24.86 -8.72
CA ALA A 365 -8.00 -23.87 -7.78
C ALA A 365 -8.33 -22.43 -8.18
N PHE A 366 -8.40 -22.16 -9.49
CA PHE A 366 -8.64 -20.87 -10.13
C PHE A 366 -9.70 -21.01 -11.24
N PRO A 367 -11.00 -20.99 -10.90
CA PRO A 367 -12.07 -21.08 -11.89
C PRO A 367 -12.09 -19.94 -12.90
N ASP A 368 -11.53 -18.78 -12.51
CA ASP A 368 -11.31 -17.63 -13.37
C ASP A 368 -9.81 -17.33 -13.46
N TYR A 369 -9.23 -17.56 -14.64
CA TYR A 369 -7.83 -17.31 -14.90
C TYR A 369 -7.47 -15.82 -14.97
N SER A 370 -8.43 -14.89 -14.92
CA SER A 370 -8.15 -13.47 -14.74
C SER A 370 -7.36 -13.17 -13.45
N ALA A 371 -7.49 -14.02 -12.43
CA ALA A 371 -6.76 -13.89 -11.16
C ALA A 371 -5.25 -14.15 -11.29
N ILE A 372 -4.82 -14.87 -12.34
CA ILE A 372 -3.43 -15.29 -12.59
C ILE A 372 -2.91 -14.90 -13.98
N SER A 373 -3.71 -14.19 -14.78
CA SER A 373 -3.33 -13.63 -16.08
C SER A 373 -2.81 -12.21 -15.94
N MET A 374 -1.73 -11.85 -16.63
CA MET A 374 -1.12 -10.51 -16.58
C MET A 374 -0.80 -10.02 -15.14
N ARG A 375 -0.47 -10.95 -14.25
CA ARG A 375 -0.08 -10.70 -12.86
C ARG A 375 1.11 -11.56 -12.51
N THR A 376 2.00 -11.02 -11.67
CA THR A 376 3.08 -11.83 -11.09
C THR A 376 2.48 -12.70 -10.00
N VAL A 377 2.46 -14.02 -10.20
CA VAL A 377 1.86 -14.98 -9.28
C VAL A 377 2.96 -15.77 -8.60
N PRO A 378 3.06 -15.72 -7.27
CA PRO A 378 4.12 -16.42 -6.57
C PRO A 378 3.83 -17.93 -6.51
N ILE A 379 4.89 -18.73 -6.57
CA ILE A 379 4.89 -20.19 -6.44
C ILE A 379 5.75 -20.55 -5.24
N ARG A 380 5.30 -21.53 -4.47
CA ARG A 380 6.12 -22.18 -3.44
C ARG A 380 6.12 -23.69 -3.61
N LEU A 381 7.30 -24.29 -3.78
CA LEU A 381 7.50 -25.72 -3.63
C LEU A 381 8.13 -25.98 -2.26
N LYS A 382 7.28 -26.34 -1.30
CA LYS A 382 7.62 -26.47 0.12
C LYS A 382 7.94 -27.93 0.45
N VAL A 383 9.05 -28.14 1.14
CA VAL A 383 9.35 -29.42 1.79
C VAL A 383 9.02 -29.33 3.29
N VAL A 384 8.08 -30.15 3.73
CA VAL A 384 7.67 -30.25 5.13
C VAL A 384 8.54 -31.32 5.80
N ALA A 385 9.72 -30.91 6.23
CA ALA A 385 10.55 -31.69 7.13
C ALA A 385 10.28 -31.28 8.58
N ASN A 386 10.61 -32.13 9.57
CA ASN A 386 10.55 -31.77 10.97
C ASN A 386 11.56 -30.64 11.23
N MET A 387 11.07 -29.40 11.17
CA MET A 387 11.87 -28.19 11.32
C MET A 387 12.48 -28.14 12.71
N THR A 388 13.80 -27.99 12.76
CA THR A 388 14.56 -27.59 13.94
C THR A 388 15.28 -26.29 13.56
N GLY A 389 14.53 -25.19 13.62
CA GLY A 389 15.06 -23.82 13.52
C GLY A 389 14.49 -22.97 12.37
N GLY A 390 13.82 -21.90 12.77
CA GLY A 390 13.66 -20.66 12.02
C GLY A 390 14.24 -19.51 12.85
N TYR A 391 14.57 -18.37 12.23
CA TYR A 391 14.94 -17.18 12.97
C TYR A 391 13.71 -16.64 13.71
N GLY A 392 13.67 -16.83 15.03
CA GLY A 392 12.60 -16.38 15.89
C GLY A 392 12.94 -15.05 16.57
N ASN A 393 12.01 -14.10 16.63
CA ASN A 393 12.17 -12.85 17.39
C ASN A 393 11.43 -12.85 18.73
N ALA A 394 11.07 -14.01 19.28
CA ALA A 394 10.25 -14.10 20.50
C ALA A 394 11.04 -13.81 21.78
N ASP A 395 10.38 -13.10 22.70
CA ASP A 395 10.73 -13.04 24.11
C ASP A 395 9.62 -13.74 24.90
N VAL A 396 9.98 -14.85 25.54
CA VAL A 396 9.04 -15.68 26.27
C VAL A 396 9.37 -15.62 27.75
N VAL A 397 8.38 -15.37 28.60
CA VAL A 397 8.50 -15.59 30.04
C VAL A 397 7.71 -16.83 30.41
N LEU A 398 8.41 -17.88 30.84
CA LEU A 398 7.80 -19.10 31.34
C LEU A 398 7.64 -18.99 32.86
N ILE A 399 6.39 -18.92 33.31
CA ILE A 399 5.99 -18.86 34.71
C ILE A 399 5.66 -20.28 35.17
N THR A 400 6.34 -20.76 36.21
CA THR A 400 6.12 -22.08 36.80
C THR A 400 5.67 -21.99 38.25
N ASP A 401 4.50 -22.55 38.54
CA ASP A 401 4.02 -22.74 39.91
C ASP A 401 4.90 -23.75 40.65
N VAL A 402 5.41 -23.33 41.82
CA VAL A 402 6.17 -24.18 42.74
C VAL A 402 5.54 -24.20 44.13
N SER A 403 4.23 -23.97 44.22
CA SER A 403 3.45 -24.03 45.45
C SER A 403 3.35 -25.45 46.03
N GLY A 404 2.82 -25.57 47.25
CA GLY A 404 2.67 -26.86 47.93
C GLY A 404 1.81 -27.89 47.19
N SER A 405 0.83 -27.45 46.39
CA SER A 405 -0.01 -28.33 45.58
C SER A 405 0.75 -29.02 44.45
N MET A 406 1.93 -28.51 44.08
CA MET A 406 2.81 -29.14 43.11
C MET A 406 3.50 -30.41 43.66
N ASP A 407 3.36 -30.70 44.96
CA ASP A 407 3.74 -31.99 45.56
C ASP A 407 2.67 -33.08 45.39
N TRP A 408 1.51 -32.76 44.82
CA TRP A 408 0.41 -33.71 44.58
C TRP A 408 0.63 -34.54 43.32
N ARG A 409 -0.22 -35.56 43.17
CA ARG A 409 -0.28 -36.40 41.97
C ARG A 409 -0.83 -35.60 40.77
N MET A 410 -0.44 -36.02 39.57
CA MET A 410 -1.01 -35.49 38.33
C MET A 410 -2.50 -35.83 38.18
N ASP A 411 -2.94 -37.01 38.63
CA ASP A 411 -4.33 -37.44 38.47
C ASP A 411 -5.27 -37.05 39.63
N SER A 412 -4.75 -36.48 40.72
CA SER A 412 -5.53 -36.18 41.92
C SER A 412 -4.89 -35.11 42.82
N ASP A 413 -5.71 -34.35 43.55
CA ASP A 413 -5.27 -33.37 44.57
C ASP A 413 -4.87 -34.06 45.88
N SER A 414 -3.89 -34.96 45.84
CA SER A 414 -3.41 -35.69 47.00
C SER A 414 -1.92 -36.01 46.94
N THR A 415 -1.27 -36.00 48.11
CA THR A 415 0.09 -36.53 48.30
C THR A 415 0.10 -38.05 48.50
N TYR A 416 -1.06 -38.69 48.68
CA TYR A 416 -1.11 -40.13 48.96
C TYR A 416 -0.74 -40.97 47.74
N GLY A 417 0.32 -41.78 47.88
CA GLY A 417 0.82 -42.64 46.81
C GLY A 417 1.59 -41.90 45.70
N VAL A 418 1.94 -40.63 45.91
CA VAL A 418 2.70 -39.84 44.92
C VAL A 418 4.13 -40.38 44.78
N ASN A 419 4.58 -40.55 43.55
CA ASN A 419 5.96 -40.93 43.25
C ASN A 419 6.80 -39.68 42.94
N ARG A 420 7.67 -39.31 43.88
CA ARG A 420 8.59 -38.15 43.81
C ARG A 420 9.95 -38.46 43.19
N THR A 421 10.21 -39.73 42.87
CA THR A 421 11.55 -40.20 42.44
C THR A 421 11.71 -40.22 40.92
N ARG A 422 10.63 -40.02 40.17
CA ARG A 422 10.66 -40.05 38.70
C ARG A 422 11.39 -38.84 38.14
N THR A 423 12.20 -39.06 37.11
CA THR A 423 12.99 -38.03 36.42
C THR A 423 12.58 -37.96 34.95
N CYS A 424 13.06 -36.96 34.22
CA CYS A 424 12.74 -36.77 32.80
C CYS A 424 13.11 -37.97 31.90
N ASN A 425 13.99 -38.85 32.37
CA ASN A 425 14.41 -40.07 31.65
C ASN A 425 13.51 -41.28 31.92
N ASP A 426 12.57 -41.18 32.86
CA ASP A 426 11.62 -42.25 33.18
C ASP A 426 10.38 -42.17 32.27
N THR A 427 10.19 -43.17 31.41
CA THR A 427 9.02 -43.26 30.51
C THR A 427 7.68 -43.34 31.25
N LEU A 428 7.70 -43.73 32.54
CA LEU A 428 6.52 -43.77 33.39
C LEU A 428 6.14 -42.39 33.96
N LEU A 429 7.00 -41.38 33.85
CA LEU A 429 6.72 -40.03 34.34
C LEU A 429 5.47 -39.44 33.68
N LEU A 430 5.35 -39.58 32.35
CA LEU A 430 4.27 -38.99 31.56
C LEU A 430 3.05 -39.91 31.39
N THR A 431 3.19 -41.21 31.67
CA THR A 431 2.15 -42.22 31.38
C THR A 431 1.41 -42.71 32.62
N GLN A 432 1.93 -42.48 33.83
CA GLN A 432 1.31 -42.91 35.08
C GLN A 432 0.75 -41.70 35.86
N GLY A 433 -0.52 -41.76 36.25
CA GLY A 433 -1.20 -40.66 36.95
C GLY A 433 -0.65 -40.34 38.35
N ASN A 434 0.06 -41.29 39.00
CA ASN A 434 0.65 -41.08 40.33
C ASN A 434 1.99 -40.33 40.33
N SER A 435 2.45 -39.82 39.18
CA SER A 435 3.61 -38.93 39.10
C SER A 435 3.35 -37.62 39.84
N GLN A 436 4.38 -37.08 40.49
CA GLN A 436 4.31 -35.76 41.14
C GLN A 436 4.22 -34.64 40.08
N ARG A 437 3.33 -33.65 40.28
CA ARG A 437 3.17 -32.49 39.37
C ARG A 437 4.49 -31.76 39.13
N MET A 438 5.25 -31.50 40.19
CA MET A 438 6.56 -30.86 40.08
C MET A 438 7.55 -31.66 39.21
N SER A 439 7.55 -32.99 39.32
CA SER A 439 8.43 -33.83 38.51
C SER A 439 8.07 -33.75 37.02
N VAL A 440 6.77 -33.65 36.71
CA VAL A 440 6.30 -33.42 35.33
C VAL A 440 6.64 -32.00 34.87
N ALA A 441 6.39 -30.98 35.70
CA ALA A 441 6.72 -29.58 35.44
C ALA A 441 8.16 -29.39 34.99
N ARG A 442 9.13 -29.90 35.78
CA ARG A 442 10.55 -29.81 35.45
C ARG A 442 10.89 -30.44 34.08
N CYS A 443 10.19 -31.52 33.71
CA CYS A 443 10.40 -32.20 32.44
C CYS A 443 9.83 -31.40 31.27
N VAL A 444 8.56 -31.00 31.35
CA VAL A 444 7.89 -30.32 30.23
C VAL A 444 8.37 -28.87 30.06
N ASP A 445 8.75 -28.18 31.13
CA ASP A 445 9.39 -26.87 31.05
C ASP A 445 10.77 -26.97 30.38
N ALA A 446 11.56 -28.00 30.71
CA ALA A 446 12.85 -28.22 30.05
C ALA A 446 12.68 -28.55 28.55
N GLN A 447 11.67 -29.37 28.21
CA GLN A 447 11.32 -29.67 26.81
C GLN A 447 10.82 -28.43 26.07
N PHE A 448 10.07 -27.56 26.73
CA PHE A 448 9.59 -26.30 26.16
C PHE A 448 10.74 -25.33 25.91
N VAL A 449 11.67 -25.20 26.85
CA VAL A 449 12.90 -24.42 26.65
C VAL A 449 13.64 -24.94 25.43
N ASP A 450 13.84 -26.25 25.31
CA ASP A 450 14.51 -26.83 24.15
C ASP A 450 13.74 -26.52 22.85
N ALA A 451 12.41 -26.72 22.83
CA ALA A 451 11.58 -26.49 21.65
C ALA A 451 11.51 -25.01 21.21
N VAL A 452 11.52 -24.05 22.14
CA VAL A 452 11.56 -22.61 21.80
C VAL A 452 12.97 -22.18 21.37
N MET A 453 14.01 -22.74 22.00
CA MET A 453 15.41 -22.47 21.68
C MET A 453 15.92 -23.18 20.43
N GLU A 454 15.15 -24.12 19.88
CA GLU A 454 15.36 -24.62 18.51
C GLU A 454 15.26 -23.46 17.49
N GLY A 455 14.49 -22.40 17.78
CA GLY A 455 14.46 -21.17 16.98
C GLY A 455 15.63 -20.22 17.27
N VAL A 456 16.32 -19.77 16.23
CA VAL A 456 17.49 -18.87 16.34
C VAL A 456 17.03 -17.45 16.65
N GLY A 457 17.45 -16.87 17.78
CA GLY A 457 17.13 -15.48 18.16
C GLY A 457 16.01 -15.33 19.21
N ASN A 458 15.37 -16.43 19.60
CA ASN A 458 14.43 -16.46 20.71
C ASN A 458 15.16 -16.30 22.06
N ARG A 459 14.48 -15.69 23.03
CA ARG A 459 14.98 -15.55 24.40
C ARG A 459 13.90 -15.99 25.38
N ILE A 460 14.32 -16.65 26.45
CA ILE A 460 13.42 -17.09 27.51
C ILE A 460 13.88 -16.51 28.84
N ALA A 461 12.93 -16.07 29.65
CA ALA A 461 13.09 -15.84 31.08
C ALA A 461 12.22 -16.83 31.86
N LEU A 462 12.68 -17.26 33.03
CA LEU A 462 11.91 -18.12 33.93
C LEU A 462 11.43 -17.30 35.12
N VAL A 463 10.22 -17.58 35.59
CA VAL A 463 9.69 -17.05 36.85
C VAL A 463 9.04 -18.18 37.61
N SER A 464 9.58 -18.52 38.77
CA SER A 464 8.99 -19.50 39.67
C SER A 464 8.36 -18.82 40.88
N PHE A 465 7.20 -19.29 41.32
CA PHE A 465 6.45 -18.64 42.39
C PHE A 465 5.78 -19.62 43.35
N SER A 466 5.65 -19.17 44.59
CA SER A 466 4.81 -19.76 45.63
C SER A 466 4.03 -18.64 46.33
N SER A 467 4.19 -18.43 47.63
CA SER A 467 3.62 -17.28 48.36
C SER A 467 4.16 -15.93 47.84
N SER A 468 5.29 -15.96 47.14
CA SER A 468 5.96 -14.86 46.47
C SER A 468 6.80 -15.41 45.32
N ILE A 469 7.50 -14.56 44.58
CA ILE A 469 8.54 -15.00 43.64
C ILE A 469 9.62 -15.77 44.40
N VAL A 470 9.92 -17.00 43.97
CA VAL A 470 10.95 -17.86 44.56
C VAL A 470 12.28 -17.66 43.84
N ASN A 471 12.26 -17.71 42.52
CA ASN A 471 13.43 -17.49 41.67
C ASN A 471 12.99 -16.95 40.30
N TYR A 472 13.83 -16.15 39.66
CA TYR A 472 13.61 -15.67 38.29
C TYR A 472 14.94 -15.51 37.54
N THR A 473 14.87 -15.48 36.21
CA THR A 473 16.02 -15.15 35.35
C THR A 473 15.70 -13.94 34.48
N GLU A 474 16.75 -13.32 33.94
CA GLU A 474 16.60 -12.36 32.84
C GLU A 474 16.42 -13.10 31.50
N LEU A 475 16.01 -12.37 30.45
CA LEU A 475 15.87 -12.94 29.10
C LEU A 475 17.23 -13.42 28.59
N THR A 476 17.33 -14.71 28.28
CA THR A 476 18.58 -15.34 27.82
C THR A 476 18.30 -16.41 26.77
N ASN A 477 19.31 -16.71 25.95
CA ASN A 477 19.31 -17.80 24.98
C ASN A 477 20.11 -19.03 25.45
N ASN A 478 20.57 -19.04 26.71
CA ASN A 478 21.36 -20.14 27.26
C ASN A 478 20.44 -21.26 27.81
N SER A 479 20.11 -22.23 26.96
CA SER A 479 19.23 -23.35 27.32
C SER A 479 19.79 -24.21 28.47
N ALA A 480 21.11 -24.40 28.55
CA ALA A 480 21.72 -25.18 29.63
C ALA A 480 21.55 -24.50 30.99
N TYR A 481 21.72 -23.16 31.04
CA TYR A 481 21.48 -22.37 32.24
C TYR A 481 20.01 -22.43 32.67
N LEU A 482 19.07 -22.21 31.75
CA LEU A 482 17.64 -22.27 32.03
C LEU A 482 17.22 -23.65 32.57
N LYS A 483 17.70 -24.74 31.96
CA LYS A 483 17.44 -26.11 32.43
C LYS A 483 18.04 -26.39 33.81
N SER A 484 19.18 -25.79 34.15
CA SER A 484 19.75 -25.89 35.50
C SER A 484 18.86 -25.22 36.57
N VAL A 485 18.24 -24.08 36.23
CA VAL A 485 17.31 -23.37 37.10
C VAL A 485 16.02 -24.18 37.29
N ILE A 486 15.46 -24.73 36.20
CA ILE A 486 14.28 -25.61 36.23
C ILE A 486 14.54 -26.85 37.11
N GLY A 487 15.73 -27.45 37.00
CA GLY A 487 16.12 -28.61 37.81
C GLY A 487 16.07 -28.35 39.32
N ALA A 488 16.17 -27.10 39.76
CA ALA A 488 16.18 -26.71 41.17
C ALA A 488 14.78 -26.44 41.76
N TYR A 489 13.70 -26.44 40.95
CA TYR A 489 12.34 -26.17 41.45
C TYR A 489 11.94 -27.11 42.58
N GLN A 490 11.35 -26.60 43.67
CA GLN A 490 10.86 -27.41 44.79
C GLN A 490 9.48 -26.92 45.23
N PRO A 491 8.52 -27.81 45.50
CA PRO A 491 7.19 -27.42 45.93
C PRO A 491 7.24 -26.85 47.36
N SER A 492 6.70 -25.65 47.57
CA SER A 492 6.65 -25.01 48.89
C SER A 492 5.60 -23.90 48.92
N GLY A 493 4.99 -23.65 50.08
CA GLY A 493 4.19 -22.43 50.30
C GLY A 493 2.84 -22.36 49.58
N ALA A 494 2.29 -21.15 49.53
CA ALA A 494 0.99 -20.80 48.96
C ALA A 494 1.11 -20.43 47.47
N THR A 495 0.07 -19.86 46.85
CA THR A 495 0.02 -19.61 45.39
C THR A 495 -0.27 -18.14 45.09
N CYS A 496 0.77 -17.36 44.75
CA CYS A 496 0.67 -15.98 44.27
C CYS A 496 0.83 -15.89 42.75
N LEU A 497 -0.18 -16.36 42.01
CA LEU A 497 -0.18 -16.39 40.55
C LEU A 497 0.07 -15.00 39.94
N CYS A 498 -0.58 -13.98 40.49
CA CYS A 498 -0.47 -12.62 39.98
C CYS A 498 0.89 -11.97 40.28
N CYS A 499 1.59 -12.36 41.36
CA CYS A 499 2.97 -11.94 41.60
C CYS A 499 3.86 -12.34 40.42
N ALA A 500 3.70 -13.57 39.92
CA ALA A 500 4.49 -14.11 38.82
C ALA A 500 4.21 -13.40 37.50
N ILE A 501 2.92 -13.14 37.20
CA ILE A 501 2.53 -12.39 35.99
C ILE A 501 3.08 -10.95 36.05
N ASN A 502 3.00 -10.29 37.20
CA ASN A 502 3.60 -8.95 37.37
C ASN A 502 5.12 -8.98 37.24
N LYS A 503 5.80 -10.02 37.73
CA LYS A 503 7.25 -10.16 37.53
C LYS A 503 7.61 -10.40 36.06
N ALA A 504 6.79 -11.15 35.32
CA ALA A 504 6.96 -11.33 33.88
C ALA A 504 6.76 -10.01 33.12
N TYR A 505 5.74 -9.22 33.50
CA TYR A 505 5.57 -7.86 33.00
C TYR A 505 6.84 -7.03 33.22
N ASP A 506 7.40 -7.01 34.44
CA ASP A 506 8.58 -6.20 34.76
C ASP A 506 9.80 -6.59 33.89
N ILE A 507 10.01 -7.90 33.66
CA ILE A 507 11.10 -8.40 32.82
C ILE A 507 10.91 -7.95 31.36
N LEU A 508 9.70 -8.14 30.81
CA LEU A 508 9.41 -7.77 29.42
C LEU A 508 9.50 -6.26 29.19
N ALA A 509 8.93 -5.46 30.09
CA ALA A 509 8.99 -4.00 30.04
C ALA A 509 10.44 -3.47 30.09
N ALA A 510 11.31 -4.15 30.85
CA ALA A 510 12.70 -3.73 31.00
C ALA A 510 13.62 -4.21 29.85
N GLN A 511 13.35 -5.35 29.22
CA GLN A 511 14.32 -6.04 28.36
C GLN A 511 13.86 -6.40 26.94
N SER A 512 12.56 -6.25 26.64
CA SER A 512 11.99 -6.60 25.35
C SER A 512 11.68 -5.34 24.52
N GLY A 513 12.44 -5.12 23.45
CA GLY A 513 12.24 -3.97 22.54
C GLY A 513 10.93 -4.05 21.76
N GLU A 514 10.42 -2.91 21.26
CA GLU A 514 9.10 -2.80 20.60
C GLU A 514 8.89 -3.73 19.39
N ASN A 515 9.97 -4.14 18.71
CA ASN A 515 9.92 -4.98 17.50
C ASN A 515 9.94 -6.50 17.78
N ARG A 516 9.82 -6.93 19.04
CA ARG A 516 9.86 -8.35 19.43
C ARG A 516 8.47 -8.86 19.79
N THR A 517 8.20 -10.11 19.42
CA THR A 517 6.96 -10.79 19.83
C THR A 517 7.10 -11.26 21.28
N ARG A 518 6.10 -10.94 22.12
CA ARG A 518 6.17 -11.15 23.58
C ARG A 518 5.16 -12.20 24.01
N PHE A 519 5.62 -13.20 24.75
CA PHE A 519 4.76 -14.27 25.27
C PHE A 519 4.95 -14.45 26.76
N VAL A 520 3.85 -14.73 27.47
CA VAL A 520 3.84 -15.11 28.88
C VAL A 520 3.14 -16.46 29.00
N ILE A 521 3.84 -17.47 29.50
CA ILE A 521 3.28 -18.83 29.64
C ILE A 521 3.07 -19.10 31.12
N VAL A 522 1.82 -19.15 31.56
CA VAL A 522 1.45 -19.31 32.96
C VAL A 522 1.12 -20.77 33.25
N MET A 523 2.02 -21.45 33.97
CA MET A 523 1.79 -22.81 34.45
C MET A 523 1.36 -22.78 35.91
N SER A 524 0.21 -23.36 36.24
CA SER A 524 -0.28 -23.47 37.61
C SER A 524 -1.37 -24.55 37.75
N ASP A 525 -1.72 -24.93 38.97
CA ASP A 525 -2.94 -25.69 39.25
C ASP A 525 -4.21 -24.81 39.26
N GLY A 526 -4.04 -23.48 39.14
CA GLY A 526 -5.12 -22.52 38.97
C GLY A 526 -5.79 -22.05 40.26
N VAL A 527 -5.29 -22.42 41.44
CA VAL A 527 -5.91 -22.10 42.73
C VAL A 527 -5.09 -21.03 43.49
N PRO A 528 -5.21 -19.73 43.15
CA PRO A 528 -4.49 -18.68 43.85
C PRO A 528 -5.16 -18.32 45.18
N ASN A 529 -4.34 -18.12 46.22
CA ASN A 529 -4.78 -17.73 47.56
C ASN A 529 -3.97 -16.57 48.17
N VAL A 530 -3.14 -15.91 47.34
CA VAL A 530 -2.37 -14.72 47.72
C VAL A 530 -2.71 -13.57 46.77
N ARG A 531 -3.04 -12.41 47.33
CA ARG A 531 -3.33 -11.19 46.57
C ARG A 531 -2.04 -10.44 46.27
N CYS A 532 -1.94 -9.72 45.15
CA CYS A 532 -0.77 -8.88 44.80
C CYS A 532 -1.06 -7.40 45.03
N VAL A 533 -1.55 -7.11 46.23
CA VAL A 533 -1.81 -5.76 46.74
C VAL A 533 -0.99 -5.54 48.02
N PRO A 534 -0.62 -4.29 48.35
CA PRO A 534 0.20 -3.99 49.53
C PRO A 534 -0.51 -4.31 50.86
N THR A 535 -1.84 -4.26 50.89
CA THR A 535 -2.66 -4.48 52.09
C THR A 535 -3.88 -5.36 51.80
N CYS A 536 -4.36 -6.09 52.81
CA CYS A 536 -5.59 -6.90 52.70
C CYS A 536 -6.89 -6.11 52.86
N SER A 537 -6.78 -4.83 53.21
CA SER A 537 -7.90 -3.92 53.46
C SER A 537 -7.66 -2.59 52.75
N ALA A 538 -8.73 -2.04 52.20
CA ALA A 538 -8.83 -0.67 51.73
C ALA A 538 -10.14 -0.08 52.22
N ASP A 539 -10.13 1.19 52.60
CA ASP A 539 -11.31 1.93 53.06
C ASP A 539 -11.43 3.19 52.21
N LEU A 540 -12.36 3.18 51.25
CA LEU A 540 -12.70 4.34 50.43
C LEU A 540 -13.76 5.15 51.17
N ARG A 541 -13.39 6.39 51.54
CA ARG A 541 -14.19 7.24 52.44
C ARG A 541 -15.04 8.27 51.71
N ALA A 542 -14.62 8.71 50.52
CA ALA A 542 -15.36 9.70 49.75
C ALA A 542 -15.30 9.40 48.25
N VAL A 543 -16.36 9.80 47.54
CA VAL A 543 -16.46 9.75 46.09
C VAL A 543 -17.12 11.01 45.57
N SER A 544 -16.62 11.52 44.46
CA SER A 544 -17.18 12.66 43.74
C SER A 544 -17.16 12.36 42.26
N MET A 545 -18.34 12.24 41.67
CA MET A 545 -18.55 12.11 40.23
C MET A 545 -19.01 13.47 39.70
N TYR A 546 -18.36 13.96 38.65
CA TYR A 546 -18.81 15.16 37.97
C TYR A 546 -19.79 14.80 36.85
N ASN A 547 -19.43 13.79 36.05
CA ASN A 547 -20.26 13.23 35.00
C ASN A 547 -19.95 11.72 34.86
N SER A 548 -20.49 11.07 33.82
CA SER A 548 -20.28 9.63 33.58
C SER A 548 -18.86 9.28 33.12
N THR A 549 -18.00 10.26 32.81
CA THR A 549 -16.64 10.04 32.29
C THR A 549 -15.54 10.55 33.23
N GLN A 550 -15.89 11.24 34.31
CA GLN A 550 -14.91 11.83 35.21
C GLN A 550 -15.38 11.81 36.67
N GLY A 551 -14.55 11.20 37.52
CA GLY A 551 -14.76 11.17 38.96
C GLY A 551 -13.51 10.78 39.73
N PHE A 552 -13.56 11.00 41.04
CA PHE A 552 -12.51 10.60 41.97
C PHE A 552 -13.10 9.93 43.19
N ALA A 553 -12.36 8.96 43.75
CA ALA A 553 -12.60 8.41 45.07
C ALA A 553 -11.33 8.51 45.90
N ALA A 554 -11.48 8.73 47.21
CA ALA A 554 -10.36 8.88 48.14
C ALA A 554 -10.58 8.10 49.43
N GLY A 555 -9.50 7.70 50.09
CA GLY A 555 -9.58 6.84 51.27
C GLY A 555 -8.29 6.78 52.10
N THR A 556 -8.15 5.70 52.86
CA THR A 556 -7.06 5.49 53.81
C THR A 556 -5.68 5.39 53.14
N ASN A 557 -4.61 5.73 53.86
CA ASN A 557 -3.22 5.68 53.35
C ASN A 557 -3.01 6.46 52.03
N GLY A 558 -3.66 7.60 51.89
CA GLY A 558 -3.60 8.45 50.70
C GLY A 558 -4.18 7.81 49.43
N LEU A 559 -4.98 6.75 49.56
CA LEU A 559 -5.59 6.09 48.40
C LEU A 559 -6.43 7.08 47.61
N ILE A 560 -6.10 7.28 46.32
CA ILE A 560 -6.92 8.05 45.38
C ILE A 560 -7.13 7.24 44.11
N MET A 561 -8.38 7.15 43.67
CA MET A 561 -8.79 6.51 42.43
C MET A 561 -9.37 7.56 41.48
N LYS A 562 -9.08 7.45 40.19
CA LYS A 562 -9.66 8.28 39.12
C LYS A 562 -10.49 7.40 38.20
N TRP A 563 -11.70 7.86 37.89
CA TRP A 563 -12.55 7.31 36.84
C TRP A 563 -12.29 8.06 35.54
N ASP A 564 -12.07 7.33 34.44
CA ASP A 564 -11.85 7.88 33.10
C ASP A 564 -13.02 7.66 32.12
N GLY A 565 -14.13 7.07 32.59
CA GLY A 565 -15.27 6.68 31.77
C GLY A 565 -15.35 5.19 31.47
N THR A 566 -14.26 4.46 31.69
CA THR A 566 -14.20 3.02 31.41
C THR A 566 -13.72 2.21 32.62
N ALA A 567 -12.73 2.71 33.36
CA ALA A 567 -12.15 2.02 34.49
C ALA A 567 -11.75 2.96 35.63
N TRP A 568 -11.65 2.40 36.83
CA TRP A 568 -11.04 3.05 37.98
C TRP A 568 -9.54 2.76 38.00
N ALA A 569 -8.72 3.80 37.98
CA ALA A 569 -7.26 3.69 38.02
C ALA A 569 -6.69 4.40 39.26
N SER A 570 -5.74 3.73 39.93
CA SER A 570 -5.05 4.31 41.09
C SER A 570 -4.22 5.53 40.67
N GLN A 571 -4.23 6.57 41.49
CA GLN A 571 -3.43 7.77 41.32
C GLN A 571 -2.40 7.86 42.44
N THR A 572 -1.19 8.34 42.12
CA THR A 572 -0.14 8.53 43.13
C THR A 572 -0.29 9.91 43.77
N PRO A 573 -0.67 10.02 45.05
CA PRO A 573 -0.69 11.29 45.76
C PRO A 573 0.75 11.74 46.15
N PRO A 574 0.93 12.99 46.59
CA PRO A 574 2.21 13.46 47.15
C PRO A 574 2.70 12.68 48.38
N SER A 575 1.79 12.06 49.15
CA SER A 575 2.12 11.17 50.27
C SER A 575 1.01 10.13 50.46
N THR A 576 1.40 8.90 50.78
CA THR A 576 0.51 7.78 51.11
C THR A 576 0.40 7.55 52.63
N SER A 577 0.94 8.44 53.45
CA SER A 577 0.97 8.28 54.92
C SER A 577 -0.26 8.84 55.65
N TYR A 578 -1.14 9.55 54.94
CA TYR A 578 -2.25 10.29 55.54
C TYR A 578 -3.59 9.80 55.00
N ASP A 579 -4.57 9.57 55.88
CA ASP A 579 -5.92 9.22 55.45
C ASP A 579 -6.62 10.41 54.75
N LEU A 580 -7.34 10.13 53.67
CA LEU A 580 -8.17 11.12 52.97
C LEU A 580 -9.65 10.87 53.28
N TYR A 581 -10.31 11.89 53.82
CA TYR A 581 -11.69 11.79 54.30
C TYR A 581 -12.70 12.39 53.33
N GLY A 582 -12.29 13.36 52.49
CA GLY A 582 -13.18 14.02 51.54
C GLY A 582 -12.54 14.20 50.16
N VAL A 583 -13.36 14.13 49.10
CA VAL A 583 -12.95 14.47 47.73
C VAL A 583 -14.09 15.19 47.01
N SER A 584 -13.76 16.20 46.19
CA SER A 584 -14.74 16.94 45.38
C SER A 584 -14.13 17.49 44.10
N ASN A 585 -14.85 17.41 42.97
CA ASN A 585 -14.33 17.76 41.64
C ASN A 585 -15.32 18.55 40.74
N THR A 586 -14.77 19.30 39.78
CA THR A 586 -15.49 19.96 38.67
C THR A 586 -14.80 19.70 37.31
N LEU A 587 -15.48 19.98 36.19
CA LEU A 587 -15.02 19.69 34.81
C LEU A 587 -13.67 20.31 34.42
N ALA A 588 -13.31 21.45 35.01
CA ALA A 588 -12.26 22.32 34.46
C ALA A 588 -10.95 22.32 35.26
N SER A 589 -10.82 21.48 36.30
CA SER A 589 -9.85 21.67 37.39
C SER A 589 -10.15 22.98 38.17
N PRO A 590 -10.10 22.97 39.51
CA PRO A 590 -9.49 21.96 40.37
C PRO A 590 -10.40 20.80 40.77
N ALA A 591 -9.79 19.72 41.24
CA ALA A 591 -10.41 18.81 42.20
C ALA A 591 -9.61 18.86 43.51
N PHE A 592 -10.26 18.67 44.64
CA PHE A 592 -9.62 18.68 45.95
C PHE A 592 -9.85 17.38 46.70
N ALA A 593 -8.83 16.91 47.39
CA ALA A 593 -8.91 15.83 48.37
C ALA A 593 -8.36 16.34 49.72
N VAL A 594 -9.06 16.06 50.81
CA VAL A 594 -8.74 16.58 52.15
C VAL A 594 -8.70 15.46 53.16
N GLY A 595 -7.89 15.60 54.21
CA GLY A 595 -7.70 14.52 55.16
C GLY A 595 -6.94 14.85 56.43
N GLU A 596 -6.32 13.81 56.97
CA GLU A 596 -5.59 13.76 58.23
C GLU A 596 -4.48 14.82 58.30
N SER A 597 -4.23 15.36 59.50
CA SER A 597 -3.15 16.33 59.73
C SER A 597 -3.19 17.50 58.75
N GLY A 598 -4.39 18.06 58.53
CA GLY A 598 -4.55 19.32 57.81
C GLY A 598 -4.27 19.27 56.31
N LYS A 599 -4.15 18.08 55.71
CA LYS A 599 -3.72 17.92 54.31
C LYS A 599 -4.84 18.30 53.35
N ILE A 600 -4.51 19.14 52.37
CA ILE A 600 -5.36 19.49 51.23
C ILE A 600 -4.54 19.30 49.94
N TYR A 601 -4.92 18.29 49.16
CA TYR A 601 -4.36 17.99 47.84
C TYR A 601 -5.24 18.56 46.74
N LYS A 602 -4.61 19.00 45.64
CA LYS A 602 -5.27 19.54 44.45
C LYS A 602 -4.88 18.75 43.21
N TRP A 603 -5.86 18.40 42.39
CA TRP A 603 -5.63 17.86 41.06
C TRP A 603 -5.34 19.00 40.08
N ASN A 604 -4.17 18.98 39.44
CA ASN A 604 -3.77 20.01 38.47
C ASN A 604 -4.17 19.70 37.02
N GLY A 605 -4.80 18.55 36.76
CA GLY A 605 -5.11 18.07 35.41
C GLY A 605 -4.33 16.80 35.03
N ALA A 606 -3.15 16.58 35.62
CA ALA A 606 -2.28 15.45 35.32
C ALA A 606 -1.84 14.66 36.58
N SER A 607 -1.70 15.34 37.72
CA SER A 607 -1.26 14.76 38.98
C SER A 607 -1.88 15.46 40.19
N TRP A 608 -1.86 14.78 41.33
CA TRP A 608 -2.19 15.38 42.62
C TRP A 608 -0.98 16.09 43.20
N VAL A 609 -1.15 17.34 43.62
CA VAL A 609 -0.13 18.15 44.29
C VAL A 609 -0.60 18.60 45.66
N GLN A 610 0.31 18.79 46.61
CA GLN A 610 -0.02 19.40 47.90
C GLN A 610 -0.24 20.89 47.70
N ASP A 611 -1.47 21.34 47.95
CA ASP A 611 -1.87 22.74 47.77
C ASP A 611 -1.74 23.50 49.08
N THR A 612 -2.33 22.97 50.16
CA THR A 612 -2.27 23.59 51.49
C THR A 612 -2.05 22.55 52.58
N ASP A 613 -1.29 22.92 53.61
CA ASP A 613 -1.11 22.17 54.85
C ASP A 613 -1.50 23.06 56.03
N THR A 614 -2.63 22.76 56.68
CA THR A 614 -3.12 23.57 57.80
C THR A 614 -2.61 23.08 59.16
N GLY A 615 -1.64 22.17 59.21
CA GLY A 615 -1.05 21.66 60.46
C GLY A 615 -1.84 20.51 61.08
N TYR A 616 -2.03 20.51 62.40
CA TYR A 616 -2.39 19.28 63.17
C TYR A 616 -3.84 18.78 63.03
N TYR A 617 -4.78 19.61 62.55
CA TYR A 617 -6.21 19.30 62.62
C TYR A 617 -6.76 18.65 61.35
N ASP A 618 -7.53 17.58 61.51
CA ASP A 618 -8.11 16.82 60.41
C ASP A 618 -9.21 17.58 59.66
N HIS A 619 -9.27 17.42 58.33
CA HIS A 619 -10.37 17.87 57.48
C HIS A 619 -11.22 16.69 57.04
N TYR A 620 -12.48 16.63 57.46
CA TYR A 620 -13.36 15.48 57.24
C TYR A 620 -14.16 15.55 55.93
N ALA A 621 -14.43 16.75 55.40
CA ALA A 621 -15.15 16.90 54.15
C ALA A 621 -14.71 18.14 53.36
N VAL A 622 -14.93 18.08 52.05
CA VAL A 622 -14.74 19.18 51.11
C VAL A 622 -15.90 19.21 50.12
N SER A 623 -16.40 20.41 49.82
CA SER A 623 -17.40 20.64 48.78
C SER A 623 -16.90 21.74 47.87
N LEU A 624 -16.71 21.41 46.59
CA LEU A 624 -16.34 22.33 45.53
C LEU A 624 -17.58 22.69 44.72
N TYR A 625 -17.83 23.99 44.53
CA TYR A 625 -18.94 24.49 43.72
C TYR A 625 -18.45 25.05 42.38
N SER A 626 -17.39 25.85 42.42
CA SER A 626 -16.75 26.44 41.24
C SER A 626 -15.25 26.57 41.48
N ASN A 627 -14.51 26.97 40.45
CA ASN A 627 -13.06 27.17 40.55
C ASN A 627 -12.67 28.24 41.59
N SER A 628 -13.60 29.07 42.05
CA SER A 628 -13.38 30.14 43.02
C SER A 628 -14.17 29.99 44.33
N LEU A 629 -14.86 28.87 44.54
CA LEU A 629 -15.64 28.63 45.75
C LEU A 629 -15.63 27.16 46.14
N ALA A 630 -14.97 26.87 47.25
CA ALA A 630 -15.02 25.59 47.93
C ALA A 630 -14.98 25.79 49.44
N PHE A 631 -15.52 24.84 50.19
CA PHE A 631 -15.37 24.79 51.63
C PHE A 631 -14.81 23.43 52.06
N SER A 632 -13.92 23.45 53.04
CA SER A 632 -13.46 22.27 53.75
C SER A 632 -13.72 22.44 55.25
N VAL A 633 -14.14 21.37 55.90
CA VAL A 633 -14.57 21.40 57.31
C VAL A 633 -13.89 20.29 58.10
N GLY A 634 -13.64 20.55 59.37
CA GLY A 634 -12.82 19.65 60.18
C GLY A 634 -12.88 19.86 61.68
N GLU A 635 -11.83 19.39 62.35
CA GLU A 635 -11.72 19.40 63.80
C GLU A 635 -11.71 20.80 64.42
N SER A 636 -12.20 20.87 65.67
CA SER A 636 -12.38 22.11 66.42
C SER A 636 -13.30 23.15 65.76
N GLY A 637 -14.17 22.71 64.84
CA GLY A 637 -15.17 23.56 64.20
C GLY A 637 -14.59 24.50 63.15
N ARG A 638 -13.45 24.12 62.56
CA ARG A 638 -12.80 24.90 61.52
C ARG A 638 -13.51 24.72 60.19
N ILE A 639 -13.78 25.83 59.53
CA ILE A 639 -14.27 25.89 58.16
C ILE A 639 -13.29 26.74 57.36
N TYR A 640 -12.61 26.11 56.40
CA TYR A 640 -11.72 26.77 55.45
C TYR A 640 -12.46 27.03 54.14
N GLY A 641 -12.26 28.21 53.55
CA GLY A 641 -12.82 28.61 52.27
C GLY A 641 -11.73 28.81 51.22
N TRP A 642 -11.98 28.27 50.03
CA TRP A 642 -11.21 28.50 48.82
C TRP A 642 -11.80 29.66 48.03
N ASN A 643 -10.95 30.62 47.65
CA ASN A 643 -11.35 31.82 46.90
C ASN A 643 -10.93 31.83 45.42
N GLY A 644 -10.36 30.73 44.91
CA GLY A 644 -9.79 30.66 43.57
C GLY A 644 -8.27 30.70 43.51
N ALA A 645 -7.62 31.14 44.59
CA ALA A 645 -6.17 31.24 44.68
C ALA A 645 -5.58 30.56 45.92
N SER A 646 -6.28 30.63 47.06
CA SER A 646 -5.77 30.13 48.35
C SER A 646 -6.90 29.66 49.27
N TRP A 647 -6.57 28.76 50.19
CA TRP A 647 -7.42 28.39 51.31
C TRP A 647 -7.20 29.36 52.49
N SER A 648 -8.30 29.78 53.13
CA SER A 648 -8.27 30.65 54.31
C SER A 648 -9.31 30.23 55.33
N LEU A 649 -9.03 30.40 56.63
CA LEU A 649 -9.99 30.10 57.69
C LEU A 649 -11.15 31.11 57.63
N GLN A 650 -12.36 30.62 57.40
CA GLN A 650 -13.58 31.44 57.31
C GLN A 650 -14.35 31.49 58.62
N SER A 651 -14.33 30.39 59.38
CA SER A 651 -14.96 30.30 60.70
C SER A 651 -14.24 29.27 61.58
N GLY A 652 -14.26 29.52 62.89
CA GLY A 652 -13.75 28.60 63.91
C GLY A 652 -14.70 28.64 65.11
N THR A 653 -15.71 27.77 65.11
CA THR A 653 -16.84 27.85 66.07
C THR A 653 -16.49 27.35 67.48
N GLY A 654 -15.33 26.72 67.67
CA GLY A 654 -14.83 26.24 68.96
C GLY A 654 -15.54 24.96 69.46
N SER A 655 -14.75 23.95 69.83
CA SER A 655 -15.11 22.63 70.39
C SER A 655 -15.91 21.63 69.53
N ASN A 656 -16.64 22.04 68.49
CA ASN A 656 -17.50 21.14 67.71
C ASN A 656 -16.86 20.70 66.39
N THR A 657 -16.54 19.43 66.20
CA THR A 657 -16.02 18.91 64.92
C THR A 657 -17.10 18.89 63.84
N PHE A 658 -16.81 19.50 62.68
CA PHE A 658 -17.64 19.38 61.48
C PHE A 658 -17.19 18.20 60.63
N ARG A 659 -18.16 17.41 60.14
CA ARG A 659 -17.93 16.17 59.39
C ARG A 659 -18.47 16.21 57.97
N GLY A 660 -19.48 17.03 57.71
CA GLY A 660 -20.08 17.17 56.38
C GLY A 660 -20.24 18.63 55.98
N VAL A 661 -20.03 18.92 54.71
CA VAL A 661 -20.27 20.24 54.11
C VAL A 661 -20.85 20.08 52.70
N SER A 662 -21.80 20.94 52.33
CA SER A 662 -22.36 20.97 50.98
C SER A 662 -22.72 22.39 50.56
N ILE A 663 -22.27 22.78 49.37
CA ILE A 663 -22.59 24.05 48.71
C ILE A 663 -23.65 23.81 47.65
N TYR A 664 -24.71 24.62 47.66
CA TYR A 664 -25.68 24.66 46.56
C TYR A 664 -25.40 25.83 45.61
N ASN A 665 -25.13 27.02 46.16
CA ASN A 665 -24.77 28.21 45.42
C ASN A 665 -23.95 29.16 46.30
N THR A 666 -23.66 30.36 45.80
CA THR A 666 -22.81 31.35 46.48
C THR A 666 -23.37 31.85 47.82
N THR A 667 -24.67 31.70 48.10
CA THR A 667 -25.36 32.20 49.30
C THR A 667 -26.05 31.10 50.12
N LEU A 668 -25.87 29.84 49.75
CA LEU A 668 -26.44 28.69 50.45
C LEU A 668 -25.46 27.53 50.46
N ALA A 669 -24.91 27.28 51.64
CA ALA A 669 -24.17 26.08 51.99
C ALA A 669 -24.51 25.67 53.41
N PHE A 670 -24.35 24.39 53.74
CA PHE A 670 -24.51 23.87 55.09
C PHE A 670 -23.27 23.13 55.54
N ALA A 671 -22.96 23.24 56.83
CA ALA A 671 -21.93 22.47 57.53
C ALA A 671 -22.56 21.79 58.75
N VAL A 672 -22.27 20.50 58.93
CA VAL A 672 -22.86 19.67 59.98
C VAL A 672 -21.78 18.83 60.67
N GLY A 673 -22.03 18.42 61.90
CA GLY A 673 -21.03 17.69 62.68
C GLY A 673 -21.56 17.17 64.01
N ASN A 674 -20.66 17.12 64.99
CA ASN A 674 -20.98 16.67 66.35
C ASN A 674 -21.99 17.62 67.03
N SER A 675 -22.69 17.10 68.05
CA SER A 675 -23.65 17.85 68.89
C SER A 675 -24.87 18.42 68.14
N GLY A 676 -25.18 17.87 66.98
CA GLY A 676 -26.41 18.12 66.22
C GLY A 676 -26.55 19.53 65.68
N LYS A 677 -25.47 20.30 65.70
CA LYS A 677 -25.43 21.67 65.20
C LYS A 677 -25.32 21.70 63.68
N ILE A 678 -26.13 22.55 63.07
CA ILE A 678 -26.14 22.79 61.62
C ILE A 678 -25.85 24.28 61.39
N TYR A 679 -24.79 24.58 60.67
CA TYR A 679 -24.41 25.94 60.29
C TYR A 679 -24.77 26.19 58.82
N ARG A 680 -25.16 27.42 58.51
CA ARG A 680 -25.51 27.88 57.17
C ARG A 680 -24.60 29.03 56.74
N TRP A 681 -24.14 28.95 55.50
CA TRP A 681 -23.46 30.05 54.82
C TRP A 681 -24.49 31.03 54.26
N LEU A 682 -24.27 32.32 54.49
CA LEU A 682 -25.14 33.41 54.04
C LEU A 682 -24.53 34.25 52.89
N GLY A 683 -23.41 33.83 52.32
CA GLY A 683 -22.69 34.57 51.27
C GLY A 683 -21.43 35.27 51.75
N SER A 684 -21.34 35.58 53.05
CA SER A 684 -20.18 36.24 53.66
C SER A 684 -19.77 35.70 55.02
N SER A 685 -20.66 34.97 55.70
CA SER A 685 -20.44 34.43 57.04
C SER A 685 -21.22 33.14 57.26
N TRP A 686 -20.73 32.36 58.22
CA TRP A 686 -21.39 31.15 58.72
C TRP A 686 -22.19 31.47 59.99
N LEU A 687 -23.46 31.06 60.01
CA LEU A 687 -24.34 31.24 61.17
C LEU A 687 -24.93 29.89 61.60
N GLU A 688 -25.08 29.68 62.91
CA GLU A 688 -25.79 28.53 63.44
C GLU A 688 -27.28 28.61 63.04
N GLN A 689 -27.75 27.64 62.27
CA GLN A 689 -29.10 27.60 61.71
C GLN A 689 -30.05 26.70 62.51
N ALA A 690 -29.53 25.65 63.14
CA ALA A 690 -30.29 24.75 64.01
C ALA A 690 -29.38 24.01 64.99
N ASP A 691 -29.94 23.70 66.17
CA ASP A 691 -29.42 22.73 67.13
C ASP A 691 -30.47 21.62 67.28
N THR A 692 -30.11 20.41 66.87
CA THR A 692 -31.02 19.26 66.85
C THR A 692 -30.84 18.32 68.05
N GLY A 693 -30.07 18.72 69.06
CA GLY A 693 -29.69 17.91 70.22
C GLY A 693 -28.38 17.14 70.03
N GLY A 694 -28.04 16.22 70.94
CA GLY A 694 -26.73 15.55 70.99
C GLY A 694 -26.36 14.56 69.87
N ASN A 695 -27.01 14.58 68.71
CA ASN A 695 -26.70 13.69 67.58
C ASN A 695 -25.39 14.08 66.88
N THR A 696 -24.78 13.20 66.11
CA THR A 696 -23.64 13.48 65.23
C THR A 696 -24.06 13.34 63.79
N PHE A 697 -24.03 14.42 63.02
CA PHE A 697 -24.23 14.36 61.57
C PHE A 697 -22.91 14.11 60.84
N TYR A 698 -22.89 13.10 59.98
CA TYR A 698 -21.72 12.75 59.16
C TYR A 698 -21.78 13.40 57.78
N ALA A 699 -22.97 13.58 57.22
CA ALA A 699 -23.13 14.16 55.89
C ALA A 699 -24.33 15.10 55.79
N VAL A 700 -24.21 16.08 54.90
CA VAL A 700 -25.28 16.99 54.50
C VAL A 700 -25.22 17.19 53.00
N LYS A 701 -26.38 17.27 52.34
CA LYS A 701 -26.46 17.65 50.92
C LYS A 701 -27.55 18.67 50.72
N ALA A 702 -27.19 19.81 50.13
CA ALA A 702 -28.11 20.85 49.68
C ALA A 702 -28.46 20.65 48.20
N TYR A 703 -29.75 20.63 47.87
CA TYR A 703 -30.22 20.51 46.48
C TYR A 703 -30.82 21.81 45.95
N ASN A 704 -31.59 22.54 46.75
CA ASN A 704 -32.09 23.86 46.41
C ASN A 704 -32.46 24.65 47.67
N GLY A 705 -33.07 25.84 47.49
CA GLY A 705 -33.47 26.72 48.58
C GLY A 705 -34.42 26.10 49.61
N SER A 706 -35.13 25.02 49.29
CA SER A 706 -36.16 24.38 50.13
C SER A 706 -35.98 22.87 50.31
N LEU A 707 -34.84 22.31 49.89
CA LEU A 707 -34.53 20.89 50.06
C LEU A 707 -33.03 20.69 50.32
N ALA A 708 -32.76 20.17 51.51
CA ALA A 708 -31.47 19.61 51.90
C ALA A 708 -31.73 18.49 52.91
N PHE A 709 -30.83 17.52 52.98
CA PHE A 709 -30.87 16.46 53.99
C PHE A 709 -29.59 16.43 54.80
N ALA A 710 -29.71 16.17 56.10
CA ALA A 710 -28.59 15.90 57.01
C ALA A 710 -28.81 14.54 57.67
N VAL A 711 -27.75 13.72 57.68
CA VAL A 711 -27.79 12.32 58.14
C VAL A 711 -26.61 12.03 59.06
N GLY A 712 -26.81 11.11 60.00
CA GLY A 712 -25.91 10.97 61.13
C GLY A 712 -26.07 9.66 61.90
N ASP A 713 -25.62 9.67 63.15
CA ASP A 713 -25.95 8.63 64.13
C ASP A 713 -27.45 8.67 64.53
N SER A 714 -27.89 7.67 65.29
CA SER A 714 -29.27 7.50 65.81
C SER A 714 -30.38 7.14 64.81
N GLY A 715 -30.08 7.11 63.51
CA GLY A 715 -31.02 6.67 62.46
C GLY A 715 -31.96 7.77 61.99
N LYS A 716 -31.78 9.00 62.48
CA LYS A 716 -32.61 10.16 62.16
C LYS A 716 -32.10 10.89 60.92
N ILE A 717 -33.01 11.15 60.00
CA ILE A 717 -32.77 11.97 58.79
C ILE A 717 -33.49 13.30 58.97
N TYR A 718 -32.74 14.40 58.92
CA TYR A 718 -33.28 15.75 59.02
C TYR A 718 -33.40 16.39 57.64
N ARG A 719 -34.44 17.19 57.43
CA ARG A 719 -34.74 17.87 56.17
C ARG A 719 -34.82 19.38 56.38
N TRP A 720 -34.22 20.12 55.45
CA TRP A 720 -34.41 21.56 55.32
C TRP A 720 -35.70 21.87 54.57
N LEU A 721 -36.52 22.76 55.13
CA LEU A 721 -37.82 23.16 54.57
C LEU A 721 -37.82 24.58 53.98
N GLY A 722 -36.65 25.21 53.85
CA GLY A 722 -36.52 26.58 53.31
C GLY A 722 -36.25 27.66 54.36
N SER A 723 -36.66 27.41 55.61
CA SER A 723 -36.44 28.34 56.73
C SER A 723 -36.00 27.63 58.02
N SER A 724 -36.27 26.33 58.13
CA SER A 724 -35.99 25.52 59.33
C SER A 724 -35.61 24.09 58.95
N TRP A 725 -34.89 23.44 59.87
CA TRP A 725 -34.62 22.01 59.83
C TRP A 725 -35.65 21.27 60.69
N SER A 726 -36.15 20.14 60.20
CA SER A 726 -37.02 19.25 60.97
C SER A 726 -36.63 17.78 60.76
N GLN A 727 -36.88 16.94 61.76
CA GLN A 727 -36.72 15.49 61.60
C GLN A 727 -37.76 15.00 60.58
N ASN A 728 -37.29 14.37 59.51
CA ASN A 728 -38.15 13.86 58.45
C ASN A 728 -38.42 12.36 58.58
N THR A 729 -37.46 11.56 59.04
CA THR A 729 -37.61 10.11 59.23
C THR A 729 -36.71 9.64 60.36
N ASP A 730 -37.17 8.62 61.10
CA ASP A 730 -36.36 7.87 62.07
C ASP A 730 -36.36 6.40 61.62
N THR A 731 -35.17 5.85 61.37
CA THR A 731 -34.97 4.49 60.88
C THR A 731 -34.56 3.51 61.98
N GLY A 732 -34.53 3.93 63.24
CA GLY A 732 -34.30 3.06 64.38
C GLY A 732 -32.82 2.75 64.66
N GLY A 733 -32.04 3.77 65.06
CA GLY A 733 -30.67 3.58 65.60
C GLY A 733 -29.56 3.34 64.57
N ASN A 734 -29.89 3.24 63.27
CA ASN A 734 -28.90 3.09 62.19
C ASN A 734 -27.92 4.28 62.12
N THR A 735 -26.72 4.07 61.59
CA THR A 735 -25.79 5.20 61.33
C THR A 735 -25.66 5.43 59.83
N PHE A 736 -25.91 6.66 59.37
CA PHE A 736 -25.71 7.07 57.99
C PHE A 736 -24.45 7.93 57.86
N TYR A 737 -23.58 7.56 56.92
CA TYR A 737 -22.32 8.27 56.67
C TYR A 737 -22.41 9.18 55.45
N ALA A 738 -23.30 8.88 54.49
CA ALA A 738 -23.42 9.62 53.23
C ALA A 738 -24.87 9.94 52.90
N VAL A 739 -25.08 11.10 52.29
CA VAL A 739 -26.35 11.47 51.65
C VAL A 739 -26.06 12.25 50.38
N ASP A 740 -26.77 11.93 49.30
CA ASP A 740 -26.74 12.73 48.08
C ASP A 740 -28.13 12.83 47.44
N ILE A 741 -28.36 13.90 46.68
CA ILE A 741 -29.66 14.26 46.11
C ILE A 741 -29.49 14.52 44.62
N TRP A 742 -30.21 13.78 43.79
CA TRP A 742 -30.28 14.07 42.35
C TRP A 742 -31.35 15.12 42.06
N ASN A 743 -32.55 14.93 42.58
CA ASN A 743 -33.68 15.84 42.38
C ASN A 743 -34.69 15.76 43.54
N GLY A 744 -35.80 16.51 43.43
CA GLY A 744 -36.83 16.56 44.47
C GLY A 744 -37.49 15.22 44.81
N SER A 745 -37.37 14.20 43.96
CA SER A 745 -37.98 12.87 44.12
C SER A 745 -36.96 11.72 44.21
N LEU A 746 -35.66 12.00 44.18
CA LEU A 746 -34.62 10.98 44.25
C LEU A 746 -33.41 11.47 45.05
N ALA A 747 -33.18 10.80 46.17
CA ALA A 747 -31.99 10.93 47.01
C ALA A 747 -31.64 9.57 47.60
N PHE A 748 -30.38 9.38 47.98
CA PHE A 748 -29.93 8.21 48.72
C PHE A 748 -29.27 8.64 50.03
N ALA A 749 -29.54 7.89 51.09
CA ALA A 749 -28.80 7.94 52.35
C ALA A 749 -28.22 6.55 52.59
N ALA A 750 -26.93 6.46 52.88
CA ALA A 750 -26.25 5.18 53.06
C ALA A 750 -25.29 5.20 54.25
N GLY A 751 -25.00 4.03 54.81
CA GLY A 751 -24.33 3.96 56.10
C GLY A 751 -23.81 2.61 56.54
N SER A 752 -23.86 2.37 57.85
CA SER A 752 -23.34 1.18 58.52
C SER A 752 -23.93 -0.11 57.93
N SER A 753 -23.13 -1.18 57.90
CA SER A 753 -23.58 -2.52 57.47
C SER A 753 -24.22 -2.56 56.07
N GLY A 754 -23.74 -1.73 55.14
CA GLY A 754 -24.25 -1.64 53.78
C GLY A 754 -25.65 -1.05 53.64
N LEU A 755 -26.21 -0.41 54.68
CA LEU A 755 -27.57 0.13 54.63
C LEU A 755 -27.73 1.22 53.56
N ILE A 756 -28.82 1.15 52.79
CA ILE A 756 -29.21 2.15 51.79
C ILE A 756 -30.70 2.47 51.95
N TYR A 757 -31.03 3.76 52.03
CA TYR A 757 -32.39 4.27 51.98
C TYR A 757 -32.55 5.20 50.77
N ARG A 758 -33.67 5.07 50.07
CA ARG A 758 -34.04 5.86 48.90
C ARG A 758 -35.18 6.81 49.24
N TRP A 759 -35.00 8.08 48.94
CA TRP A 759 -36.08 9.08 48.97
C TRP A 759 -36.93 8.96 47.71
N THR A 760 -38.26 8.93 47.89
CA THR A 760 -39.25 8.80 46.81
C THR A 760 -39.93 10.12 46.44
N GLY A 761 -39.53 11.24 47.06
CA GLY A 761 -40.24 12.53 46.99
C GLY A 761 -41.14 12.81 48.18
N THR A 762 -41.57 11.76 48.89
CA THR A 762 -42.46 11.88 50.05
C THR A 762 -41.96 11.12 51.27
N SER A 763 -41.25 10.01 51.08
CA SER A 763 -40.78 9.14 52.16
C SER A 763 -39.45 8.48 51.82
N TRP A 764 -38.72 8.06 52.85
CA TRP A 764 -37.53 7.21 52.74
C TRP A 764 -37.93 5.74 52.83
N VAL A 765 -37.47 4.94 51.86
CA VAL A 765 -37.70 3.49 51.82
C VAL A 765 -36.37 2.75 51.77
N ALA A 766 -36.27 1.61 52.45
CA ALA A 766 -35.06 0.79 52.40
C ALA A 766 -34.85 0.24 50.97
N GLN A 767 -33.62 0.28 50.49
CA GLN A 767 -33.20 -0.23 49.19
C GLN A 767 -32.23 -1.40 49.41
N ALA A 768 -32.36 -2.46 48.61
CA ALA A 768 -31.44 -3.59 48.67
C ALA A 768 -30.00 -3.14 48.38
N SER A 769 -29.05 -3.69 49.15
CA SER A 769 -27.62 -3.40 49.03
C SER A 769 -26.84 -4.65 48.62
N PRO A 770 -25.87 -4.53 47.70
CA PRO A 770 -25.02 -5.64 47.27
C PRO A 770 -23.88 -5.95 48.26
N THR A 771 -23.71 -5.16 49.32
CA THR A 771 -22.60 -5.27 50.27
C THR A 771 -23.10 -5.22 51.72
N SER A 772 -22.30 -5.77 52.62
CA SER A 772 -22.44 -5.59 54.07
C SER A 772 -21.41 -4.61 54.65
N ASN A 773 -20.47 -4.11 53.83
CA ASN A 773 -19.51 -3.10 54.27
C ASN A 773 -20.19 -1.75 54.44
N ALA A 774 -19.72 -0.95 55.40
CA ALA A 774 -20.24 0.40 55.60
C ALA A 774 -20.03 1.26 54.34
N ILE A 775 -21.08 1.91 53.86
CA ILE A 775 -21.01 2.84 52.72
C ILE A 775 -20.66 4.22 53.26
N ARG A 776 -19.54 4.78 52.82
CA ARG A 776 -18.94 6.02 53.35
C ARG A 776 -19.19 7.24 52.48
N GLY A 777 -19.36 7.05 51.17
CA GLY A 777 -19.58 8.14 50.21
C GLY A 777 -20.64 7.78 49.17
N LEU A 778 -21.35 8.80 48.69
CA LEU A 778 -22.35 8.73 47.63
C LEU A 778 -22.19 9.91 46.68
N SER A 779 -22.32 9.67 45.38
CA SER A 779 -22.32 10.73 44.38
C SER A 779 -23.21 10.39 43.18
N PHE A 780 -24.21 11.23 42.94
CA PHE A 780 -25.04 11.19 41.75
C PHE A 780 -24.35 11.87 40.57
N VAL A 781 -24.55 11.29 39.39
CA VAL A 781 -24.37 11.98 38.11
C VAL A 781 -25.72 12.33 37.51
N ASN A 782 -26.66 11.37 37.53
CA ASN A 782 -28.03 11.54 37.09
C ASN A 782 -28.95 10.49 37.75
N GLY A 783 -30.25 10.51 37.43
CA GLY A 783 -31.24 9.64 38.07
C GLY A 783 -31.04 8.14 37.86
N THR A 784 -30.25 7.74 36.86
CA THR A 784 -29.93 6.35 36.53
C THR A 784 -28.45 6.03 36.68
N TYR A 785 -27.66 6.93 37.24
CA TYR A 785 -26.22 6.73 37.41
C TYR A 785 -25.71 7.44 38.66
N ALA A 786 -25.32 6.64 39.65
CA ALA A 786 -24.71 7.09 40.89
C ALA A 786 -23.63 6.12 41.34
N LYS A 787 -22.65 6.61 42.10
CA LYS A 787 -21.59 5.81 42.70
C LYS A 787 -21.66 5.85 44.21
N ALA A 788 -21.30 4.74 44.84
CA ALA A 788 -21.09 4.66 46.28
C ALA A 788 -19.73 4.01 46.56
N VAL A 789 -19.10 4.38 47.68
CA VAL A 789 -17.84 3.77 48.11
C VAL A 789 -17.94 3.21 49.51
N THR A 790 -17.22 2.12 49.76
CA THR A 790 -17.34 1.35 51.00
C THR A 790 -16.05 1.27 51.79
N ALA A 791 -16.19 0.99 53.08
CA ALA A 791 -15.08 0.68 53.98
C ALA A 791 -14.36 -0.64 53.64
N GLY A 792 -14.90 -1.43 52.71
CA GLY A 792 -14.27 -2.62 52.16
C GLY A 792 -13.46 -2.34 50.89
N GLY A 793 -13.42 -1.11 50.38
CA GLY A 793 -12.72 -0.76 49.14
C GLY A 793 -13.55 -1.06 47.89
N GLU A 794 -14.85 -1.24 48.04
CA GLU A 794 -15.79 -1.46 46.93
C GLU A 794 -16.30 -0.14 46.39
N ILE A 795 -16.52 -0.09 45.08
CA ILE A 795 -17.25 0.95 44.38
C ILE A 795 -18.53 0.29 43.85
N LEU A 796 -19.66 0.84 44.29
CA LEU A 796 -20.99 0.38 43.87
C LEU A 796 -21.52 1.34 42.81
N SER A 797 -22.30 0.81 41.86
CA SER A 797 -22.99 1.59 40.84
C SER A 797 -24.49 1.38 40.92
N TRP A 798 -25.23 2.47 40.77
CA TRP A 798 -26.67 2.49 40.55
C TRP A 798 -26.96 2.56 39.05
N ASP A 799 -27.85 1.72 38.56
CA ASP A 799 -28.25 1.64 37.14
C ASP A 799 -29.63 2.28 36.83
N GLY A 800 -30.28 2.88 37.84
CA GLY A 800 -31.66 3.37 37.75
C GLY A 800 -32.68 2.47 38.45
N THR A 801 -32.31 1.23 38.77
CA THR A 801 -33.19 0.21 39.36
C THR A 801 -32.59 -0.47 40.58
N SER A 802 -31.30 -0.79 40.56
CA SER A 802 -30.61 -1.54 41.60
C SER A 802 -29.17 -1.07 41.81
N TRP A 803 -28.63 -1.37 43.00
CA TRP A 803 -27.21 -1.18 43.31
C TRP A 803 -26.47 -2.49 43.06
N ALA A 804 -25.34 -2.42 42.35
CA ALA A 804 -24.44 -3.54 42.13
C ALA A 804 -23.00 -3.12 42.45
N THR A 805 -22.17 -4.07 42.89
CA THR A 805 -20.72 -3.85 43.00
C THR A 805 -20.12 -3.76 41.60
N GLU A 806 -19.53 -2.62 41.28
CA GLU A 806 -18.89 -2.37 39.98
C GLU A 806 -17.41 -2.71 40.01
N TRP A 807 -16.73 -2.40 41.12
CA TRP A 807 -15.29 -2.56 41.25
C TRP A 807 -14.89 -2.76 42.71
N HIS A 808 -13.80 -3.49 42.96
CA HIS A 808 -13.27 -3.70 44.31
C HIS A 808 -11.75 -3.63 44.32
N TYR A 809 -11.21 -2.67 45.06
CA TYR A 809 -9.79 -2.30 45.06
C TYR A 809 -8.84 -3.47 45.28
N GLN A 810 -9.13 -4.36 46.23
CA GLN A 810 -8.24 -5.45 46.58
C GLN A 810 -8.24 -6.60 45.56
N CYS A 811 -9.14 -6.57 44.59
CA CYS A 811 -9.50 -7.74 43.79
C CYS A 811 -9.40 -7.44 42.29
N ASP A 812 -9.75 -6.22 41.86
CA ASP A 812 -9.68 -5.74 40.47
C ASP A 812 -8.49 -4.80 40.22
N ASN A 813 -7.45 -4.96 41.04
CA ASN A 813 -6.16 -4.28 40.96
C ASN A 813 -5.08 -5.28 41.41
N GLY A 814 -3.82 -4.91 41.32
CA GLY A 814 -2.72 -5.70 41.89
C GLY A 814 -1.54 -5.76 40.94
N ASN A 815 -0.73 -4.71 40.95
CA ASN A 815 0.50 -4.58 40.16
C ASN A 815 1.76 -4.96 40.95
N SER A 816 1.62 -5.51 42.15
CA SER A 816 2.75 -5.89 42.99
C SER A 816 3.30 -7.27 42.58
N SER A 817 4.62 -7.38 42.51
CA SER A 817 5.31 -8.69 42.46
C SER A 817 5.51 -9.29 43.86
N THR A 818 5.12 -8.58 44.92
CA THR A 818 5.07 -9.08 46.29
C THR A 818 3.65 -9.42 46.71
N GLY A 819 3.46 -10.63 47.23
CA GLY A 819 2.16 -11.18 47.59
C GLY A 819 1.80 -10.94 49.04
N LYS A 820 0.49 -10.81 49.33
CA LYS A 820 -0.07 -10.72 50.67
C LYS A 820 -1.14 -11.77 50.88
N TYR A 821 -0.97 -12.58 51.94
CA TYR A 821 -1.96 -13.57 52.35
C TYR A 821 -3.10 -12.88 53.12
N CYS A 822 -4.32 -13.03 52.63
CA CYS A 822 -5.51 -12.32 53.13
C CYS A 822 -6.65 -13.27 53.57
N SER A 823 -6.34 -14.55 53.79
CA SER A 823 -7.30 -15.59 54.18
C SER A 823 -8.48 -15.71 53.19
N ASP A 824 -8.22 -15.51 51.90
CA ASP A 824 -9.18 -15.77 50.85
C ASP A 824 -9.54 -17.25 50.79
N ASN A 825 -10.83 -17.54 50.53
CA ASN A 825 -11.27 -18.91 50.29
C ASN A 825 -10.79 -19.34 48.89
N ASP A 826 -10.23 -20.54 48.82
CA ASP A 826 -9.66 -21.16 47.62
C ASP A 826 -10.37 -22.49 47.27
N ASP A 827 -11.57 -22.70 47.80
CA ASP A 827 -12.41 -23.87 47.54
C ASP A 827 -12.87 -23.94 46.06
N CYS A 828 -12.84 -25.16 45.52
CA CYS A 828 -13.21 -25.44 44.13
C CYS A 828 -14.66 -25.14 43.75
N SER A 829 -15.56 -25.00 44.72
CA SER A 829 -16.96 -24.59 44.52
C SER A 829 -17.13 -23.10 44.21
N LEU A 830 -16.09 -22.29 44.43
CA LEU A 830 -16.11 -20.87 44.12
C LEU A 830 -16.06 -20.61 42.60
N THR A 831 -16.60 -19.47 42.19
CA THR A 831 -16.49 -19.00 40.79
C THR A 831 -15.32 -18.04 40.60
N SER A 832 -14.99 -17.26 41.63
CA SER A 832 -13.86 -16.30 41.65
C SER A 832 -13.48 -15.93 43.08
N SER A 833 -12.27 -15.40 43.25
CA SER A 833 -11.76 -14.82 44.49
C SER A 833 -10.93 -13.58 44.15
N CYS A 834 -10.50 -12.82 45.17
CA CYS A 834 -9.64 -11.66 44.93
C CYS A 834 -8.28 -12.04 44.34
N PRO A 835 -7.57 -13.07 44.83
CA PRO A 835 -6.38 -13.60 44.17
C PRO A 835 -6.58 -13.98 42.70
N SER A 836 -7.72 -14.58 42.33
CA SER A 836 -7.96 -14.95 40.92
C SER A 836 -8.22 -13.74 40.03
N ARG A 837 -8.97 -12.75 40.53
CA ARG A 837 -9.22 -11.50 39.81
C ARG A 837 -7.96 -10.64 39.67
N ASN A 838 -7.09 -10.65 40.68
CA ASN A 838 -5.76 -10.04 40.61
C ASN A 838 -4.89 -10.66 39.49
N ALA A 839 -4.92 -11.98 39.35
CA ALA A 839 -4.17 -12.68 38.28
C ALA A 839 -4.71 -12.30 36.90
N ASN A 840 -6.04 -12.25 36.76
CA ASN A 840 -6.68 -11.78 35.54
C ASN A 840 -6.26 -10.34 35.20
N TYR A 841 -6.37 -9.41 36.15
CA TYR A 841 -5.93 -8.02 35.99
C TYR A 841 -4.46 -7.90 35.54
N SER A 842 -3.57 -8.67 36.16
CA SER A 842 -2.13 -8.67 35.82
C SER A 842 -1.89 -9.14 34.38
N SER A 843 -2.65 -10.15 33.92
CA SER A 843 -2.60 -10.65 32.54
C SER A 843 -3.11 -9.60 31.54
N CYS A 844 -4.26 -8.99 31.83
CA CYS A 844 -4.81 -7.89 31.03
C CYS A 844 -3.81 -6.74 30.89
N ARG A 845 -3.13 -6.39 31.99
CA ARG A 845 -2.12 -5.33 32.01
C ARG A 845 -0.94 -5.65 31.10
N ALA A 846 -0.40 -6.87 31.18
CA ALA A 846 0.68 -7.30 30.29
C ALA A 846 0.28 -7.26 28.80
N HIS A 847 -0.96 -7.61 28.49
CA HIS A 847 -1.47 -7.50 27.12
C HIS A 847 -1.65 -6.04 26.68
N ASN A 848 -2.39 -5.23 27.44
CA ASN A 848 -2.78 -3.88 27.05
C ASN A 848 -1.59 -2.91 27.01
N GLU A 849 -0.61 -3.07 27.89
CA GLU A 849 0.54 -2.15 27.99
C GLU A 849 1.76 -2.62 27.19
N LEU A 850 1.97 -3.94 27.03
CA LEU A 850 3.16 -4.49 26.36
C LEU A 850 2.85 -5.29 25.08
N ASN A 851 1.57 -5.44 24.70
CA ASN A 851 1.13 -6.33 23.63
C ASN A 851 1.68 -7.77 23.80
N ALA A 852 1.77 -8.24 25.05
CA ALA A 852 2.21 -9.60 25.35
C ALA A 852 1.03 -10.58 25.26
N THR A 853 1.24 -11.73 24.63
CA THR A 853 0.25 -12.80 24.57
C THR A 853 0.43 -13.74 25.77
N ALA A 854 -0.57 -13.85 26.64
CA ALA A 854 -0.51 -14.71 27.82
C ALA A 854 -1.30 -16.02 27.63
N HIS A 855 -0.61 -17.16 27.69
CA HIS A 855 -1.19 -18.50 27.66
C HIS A 855 -1.27 -19.07 29.08
N ALA A 856 -2.26 -19.90 29.37
CA ALA A 856 -2.40 -20.55 30.68
C ALA A 856 -2.50 -22.07 30.56
N VAL A 857 -1.72 -22.78 31.39
CA VAL A 857 -1.63 -24.24 31.40
C VAL A 857 -1.91 -24.80 32.79
N GLY A 858 -2.97 -25.60 32.89
CA GLY A 858 -3.47 -26.19 34.14
C GLY A 858 -2.90 -27.58 34.42
N PHE A 859 -2.27 -27.76 35.57
CA PHE A 859 -1.71 -29.06 36.00
C PHE A 859 -2.60 -29.77 37.00
N GLY A 860 -3.06 -30.96 36.62
CA GLY A 860 -3.87 -31.81 37.47
C GLY A 860 -5.37 -31.71 37.16
N PRO A 861 -6.25 -32.06 38.10
CA PRO A 861 -7.69 -32.11 37.90
C PRO A 861 -8.35 -30.71 37.88
N VAL A 862 -7.67 -29.71 37.28
CA VAL A 862 -8.12 -28.32 37.15
C VAL A 862 -9.51 -28.24 36.52
N ALA A 863 -9.77 -29.03 35.48
CA ALA A 863 -11.07 -29.06 34.79
C ALA A 863 -12.23 -29.51 35.71
N SER A 864 -11.92 -30.23 36.81
CA SER A 864 -12.92 -30.64 37.81
C SER A 864 -13.12 -29.63 38.94
N CYS A 865 -12.25 -28.61 39.02
CA CYS A 865 -12.31 -27.52 39.98
C CYS A 865 -12.79 -26.24 39.27
N THR A 866 -14.05 -25.85 39.47
CA THR A 866 -14.65 -24.68 38.81
C THR A 866 -13.83 -23.41 39.05
N PHE A 867 -13.39 -23.20 40.29
CA PHE A 867 -12.55 -22.04 40.66
C PHE A 867 -11.24 -21.99 39.87
N ALA A 868 -10.54 -23.11 39.78
CA ALA A 868 -9.24 -23.20 39.12
C ALA A 868 -9.34 -23.03 37.60
N ASN A 869 -10.30 -23.73 37.00
CA ASN A 869 -10.60 -23.65 35.58
C ASN A 869 -10.93 -22.22 35.15
N ASN A 870 -11.82 -21.55 35.88
CA ASN A 870 -12.20 -20.16 35.59
C ASN A 870 -11.02 -19.20 35.73
N THR A 871 -10.16 -19.40 36.72
CA THR A 871 -9.00 -18.53 36.96
C THR A 871 -8.03 -18.55 35.79
N LEU A 872 -7.58 -19.75 35.38
CA LEU A 872 -6.63 -19.88 34.28
C LEU A 872 -7.24 -19.54 32.92
N TYR A 873 -8.52 -19.87 32.71
CA TYR A 873 -9.24 -19.45 31.52
C TYR A 873 -9.31 -17.92 31.40
N ALA A 874 -9.64 -17.21 32.48
CA ALA A 874 -9.68 -15.75 32.49
C ALA A 874 -8.30 -15.13 32.21
N VAL A 875 -7.24 -15.68 32.81
CA VAL A 875 -5.85 -15.24 32.54
C VAL A 875 -5.51 -15.35 31.06
N ALA A 876 -5.82 -16.48 30.42
CA ALA A 876 -5.57 -16.67 28.99
C ALA A 876 -6.44 -15.76 28.11
N GLN A 877 -7.74 -15.64 28.43
CA GLN A 877 -8.64 -14.77 27.68
C GLN A 877 -8.18 -13.31 27.71
N CYS A 878 -7.79 -12.79 28.87
CA CYS A 878 -7.35 -11.41 28.96
C CYS A 878 -5.99 -11.17 28.32
N GLY A 879 -5.13 -12.20 28.31
CA GLY A 879 -3.86 -12.19 27.61
C GLY A 879 -3.95 -12.42 26.09
N ASN A 880 -5.15 -12.58 25.53
CA ASN A 880 -5.39 -13.00 24.15
C ASN A 880 -4.64 -14.29 23.75
N GLY A 881 -4.48 -15.22 24.70
CA GLY A 881 -3.79 -16.49 24.51
C GLY A 881 -4.71 -17.70 24.66
N SER A 882 -4.10 -18.89 24.63
CA SER A 882 -4.79 -20.17 24.74
C SER A 882 -4.78 -20.72 26.17
N TYR A 883 -5.85 -21.42 26.51
CA TYR A 883 -6.02 -22.15 27.76
C TYR A 883 -6.05 -23.66 27.50
N PHE A 884 -5.29 -24.43 28.28
CA PHE A 884 -5.35 -25.89 28.27
C PHE A 884 -5.11 -26.45 29.67
N ALA A 885 -5.81 -27.51 30.05
CA ALA A 885 -5.56 -28.20 31.31
C ALA A 885 -5.82 -29.70 31.16
N SER A 886 -5.00 -30.52 31.82
CA SER A 886 -5.18 -31.97 31.82
C SER A 886 -4.62 -32.62 33.09
N THR A 887 -5.23 -33.76 33.46
CA THR A 887 -4.70 -34.70 34.47
C THR A 887 -3.67 -35.66 33.87
N ASN A 888 -3.60 -35.74 32.54
CA ASN A 888 -2.70 -36.61 31.81
C ASN A 888 -1.42 -35.85 31.42
N ALA A 889 -0.30 -36.27 31.99
CA ALA A 889 0.99 -35.64 31.77
C ALA A 889 1.48 -35.74 30.31
N SER A 890 1.08 -36.77 29.55
CA SER A 890 1.43 -36.87 28.13
C SER A 890 0.75 -35.79 27.29
N GLU A 891 -0.53 -35.53 27.54
CA GLU A 891 -1.30 -34.49 26.84
C GLU A 891 -0.74 -33.09 27.12
N LEU A 892 -0.32 -32.83 28.36
CA LEU A 892 0.37 -31.58 28.72
C LEU A 892 1.70 -31.44 27.97
N ALA A 893 2.52 -32.49 27.92
CA ALA A 893 3.78 -32.46 27.18
C ALA A 893 3.56 -32.19 25.67
N ASP A 894 2.53 -32.79 25.08
CA ASP A 894 2.17 -32.56 23.68
C ASP A 894 1.66 -31.14 23.44
N PHE A 895 0.85 -30.60 24.35
CA PHE A 895 0.39 -29.21 24.29
C PHE A 895 1.56 -28.23 24.40
N TYR A 896 2.49 -28.41 25.34
CA TYR A 896 3.69 -27.57 25.47
C TYR A 896 4.54 -27.59 24.20
N ARG A 897 4.72 -28.77 23.59
CA ARG A 897 5.44 -28.90 22.31
C ARG A 897 4.71 -28.17 21.19
N SER A 898 3.39 -28.28 21.13
CA SER A 898 2.57 -27.55 20.14
C SER A 898 2.66 -26.05 20.34
N LEU A 899 2.55 -25.58 21.59
CA LEU A 899 2.61 -24.16 21.95
C LEU A 899 3.99 -23.56 21.65
N ALA A 900 5.07 -24.26 22.01
CA ALA A 900 6.43 -23.87 21.65
C ALA A 900 6.59 -23.71 20.13
N ARG A 901 6.06 -24.66 19.34
CA ARG A 901 6.06 -24.56 17.88
C ARG A 901 5.25 -23.38 17.36
N THR A 902 4.07 -23.11 17.93
CA THR A 902 3.27 -21.93 17.57
C THR A 902 4.02 -20.63 17.88
N ILE A 903 4.71 -20.56 19.02
CA ILE A 903 5.54 -19.41 19.39
C ILE A 903 6.69 -19.23 18.38
N VAL A 904 7.42 -20.31 18.08
CA VAL A 904 8.50 -20.28 17.09
C VAL A 904 7.96 -19.84 15.72
N GLN A 905 6.84 -20.40 15.26
CA GLN A 905 6.18 -20.03 13.99
C GLN A 905 5.69 -18.57 13.97
N ALA A 906 5.04 -18.11 15.03
CA ALA A 906 4.59 -16.73 15.16
C ALA A 906 5.76 -15.73 15.23
N SER A 907 6.93 -16.22 15.66
CA SER A 907 8.16 -15.44 15.75
C SER A 907 9.06 -15.54 14.53
N ASN A 908 8.76 -16.40 13.55
CA ASN A 908 9.63 -16.65 12.41
C ASN A 908 9.70 -15.41 11.50
N THR A 909 10.89 -14.82 11.38
CA THR A 909 11.16 -13.62 10.58
C THR A 909 12.10 -13.88 9.40
N SER A 910 12.31 -15.13 8.95
CA SER A 910 13.27 -15.42 7.88
C SER A 910 12.82 -16.56 6.95
N GLN A 911 13.26 -16.46 5.69
CA GLN A 911 13.07 -17.45 4.63
C GLN A 911 13.93 -18.72 4.76
N ILE A 912 14.94 -18.74 5.64
CA ILE A 912 15.95 -19.82 5.73
C ILE A 912 15.48 -20.92 6.69
N MET A 913 15.51 -22.18 6.25
CA MET A 913 15.15 -23.35 7.07
C MET A 913 16.40 -24.10 7.54
N THR A 914 16.50 -24.42 8.84
CA THR A 914 17.51 -25.37 9.34
C THR A 914 16.90 -26.75 9.62
N LEU A 915 17.60 -27.80 9.16
CA LEU A 915 17.23 -29.19 9.37
C LEU A 915 18.43 -30.00 9.88
N SER A 916 18.19 -30.90 10.84
CA SER A 916 19.12 -31.95 11.24
C SER A 916 18.70 -33.32 10.67
N GLY A 917 19.53 -33.95 9.84
CA GLY A 917 19.30 -35.32 9.33
C GLY A 917 19.99 -35.62 8.00
N ALA A 918 20.00 -36.89 7.59
CA ALA A 918 20.40 -37.28 6.23
C ALA A 918 19.30 -36.86 5.24
N ILE A 919 19.58 -35.84 4.44
CA ILE A 919 18.65 -35.29 3.44
C ILE A 919 18.92 -36.00 2.12
N ASN A 920 17.88 -36.64 1.56
CA ASN A 920 17.90 -37.18 0.21
C ASN A 920 16.80 -36.47 -0.58
N SER A 921 17.17 -35.35 -1.18
CA SER A 921 16.25 -34.42 -1.82
C SER A 921 16.93 -33.86 -3.08
N THR A 922 16.21 -33.86 -4.20
CA THR A 922 16.66 -33.29 -5.46
C THR A 922 15.45 -32.81 -6.27
N LEU A 923 15.42 -31.55 -6.69
CA LEU A 923 14.53 -31.05 -7.74
C LEU A 923 15.28 -31.06 -9.06
N PHE A 924 14.73 -31.67 -10.10
CA PHE A 924 15.38 -31.73 -11.41
C PHE A 924 15.02 -30.51 -12.27
N SER A 925 16.01 -29.98 -13.01
CA SER A 925 15.92 -28.75 -13.82
C SER A 925 15.09 -28.89 -15.11
N ASP A 926 14.53 -30.06 -15.35
CA ASP A 926 13.52 -30.33 -16.39
C ASP A 926 12.09 -30.20 -15.85
N SER A 927 11.91 -29.75 -14.60
CA SER A 927 10.61 -29.37 -14.06
C SER A 927 10.16 -28.01 -14.60
N TYR A 928 8.91 -27.86 -15.03
CA TYR A 928 8.39 -26.62 -15.63
C TYR A 928 6.87 -26.43 -15.46
N PHE A 929 6.43 -25.20 -15.68
CA PHE A 929 5.04 -24.83 -15.95
C PHE A 929 4.88 -24.47 -17.42
N GLU A 930 3.80 -24.93 -18.06
CA GLU A 930 3.48 -24.62 -19.44
C GLU A 930 2.14 -23.90 -19.51
N PHE A 931 2.13 -22.76 -20.18
CA PHE A 931 1.00 -21.85 -20.29
C PHE A 931 0.66 -21.63 -21.76
N HIS A 932 -0.60 -21.81 -22.16
CA HIS A 932 -1.12 -21.35 -23.44
C HIS A 932 -2.01 -20.14 -23.20
N TYR A 933 -1.78 -19.05 -23.91
CA TYR A 933 -2.45 -17.78 -23.67
C TYR A 933 -2.68 -17.01 -24.97
N THR A 934 -3.60 -16.06 -24.91
CA THR A 934 -3.81 -15.05 -25.94
C THR A 934 -3.00 -13.81 -25.56
N PRO A 935 -1.94 -13.44 -26.31
CA PRO A 935 -1.08 -12.30 -25.97
C PRO A 935 -1.87 -11.00 -25.80
N ALA A 936 -1.48 -10.18 -24.81
CA ALA A 936 -2.08 -8.86 -24.60
C ALA A 936 -1.61 -7.83 -25.64
N THR A 937 -0.40 -8.02 -26.16
CA THR A 937 0.17 -7.22 -27.24
C THR A 937 -0.11 -7.89 -28.60
N PRO A 938 -0.41 -7.13 -29.66
CA PRO A 938 -0.65 -7.68 -30.99
C PRO A 938 0.61 -8.33 -31.58
N ASP A 939 0.41 -9.30 -32.48
CA ASP A 939 1.48 -10.02 -33.19
C ASP A 939 2.50 -9.07 -33.84
N TYR A 940 3.73 -9.56 -34.02
CA TYR A 940 4.81 -8.81 -34.68
C TYR A 940 4.41 -8.40 -36.09
N GLY A 941 4.51 -7.10 -36.37
CA GLY A 941 4.34 -6.53 -37.69
C GLY A 941 5.52 -6.81 -38.61
N TYR A 942 5.32 -6.64 -39.92
CA TYR A 942 6.41 -6.66 -40.88
C TYR A 942 7.41 -5.52 -40.57
N GLN A 943 8.71 -5.84 -40.52
CA GLN A 943 9.81 -4.92 -40.22
C GLN A 943 9.76 -4.33 -38.80
N GLU A 944 9.39 -5.13 -37.81
CA GLU A 944 9.60 -4.81 -36.40
C GLU A 944 10.90 -5.43 -35.88
N LEU A 945 11.59 -4.69 -35.02
CA LEU A 945 12.82 -5.10 -34.35
C LEU A 945 12.54 -5.18 -32.85
N LEU A 946 12.72 -6.35 -32.26
CA LEU A 946 12.67 -6.53 -30.81
C LEU A 946 14.02 -6.10 -30.20
N ILE A 947 13.98 -5.39 -29.10
CA ILE A 947 15.14 -4.87 -28.40
C ILE A 947 14.99 -5.11 -26.90
N GLN A 948 15.99 -5.72 -26.28
CA GLN A 948 16.07 -5.91 -24.83
C GLN A 948 17.02 -4.94 -24.15
N ARG A 949 16.66 -4.49 -22.95
CA ARG A 949 17.46 -3.56 -22.14
C ARG A 949 17.40 -3.86 -20.66
N GLU A 950 18.43 -3.39 -19.98
CA GLU A 950 18.53 -3.37 -18.52
C GLU A 950 18.87 -1.95 -18.08
N THR A 951 18.22 -1.44 -17.04
CA THR A 951 18.60 -0.14 -16.47
C THR A 951 19.84 -0.28 -15.60
N PRO A 952 20.56 0.83 -15.33
CA PRO A 952 21.42 0.90 -14.17
C PRO A 952 20.67 0.52 -12.88
N TYR A 953 21.42 0.14 -11.85
CA TYR A 953 20.83 -0.08 -10.53
C TYR A 953 20.17 1.19 -10.01
N PHE A 954 19.02 1.05 -9.37
CA PHE A 954 18.30 2.15 -8.77
C PHE A 954 19.07 2.69 -7.57
N ALA A 955 19.18 4.02 -7.49
CA ALA A 955 19.86 4.68 -6.38
C ALA A 955 19.14 4.49 -5.02
N SER A 956 17.87 4.10 -5.05
CA SER A 956 17.02 3.87 -3.88
C SER A 956 15.97 2.79 -4.21
N CYS A 957 14.95 2.64 -3.36
CA CYS A 957 13.80 1.79 -3.68
C CYS A 957 13.03 2.25 -4.91
N GLN A 958 13.18 3.53 -5.25
CA GLN A 958 12.59 4.14 -6.43
C GLN A 958 13.59 4.17 -7.58
N GLY A 959 13.12 3.70 -8.74
CA GLY A 959 13.79 3.76 -10.03
C GLY A 959 12.95 4.49 -11.06
N SER A 960 13.59 4.91 -12.15
CA SER A 960 12.92 5.52 -13.31
C SER A 960 13.40 4.87 -14.59
N VAL A 961 12.46 4.59 -15.50
CA VAL A 961 12.75 3.98 -16.80
C VAL A 961 12.13 4.85 -17.88
N TYR A 962 12.95 5.32 -18.82
CA TYR A 962 12.46 6.06 -19.99
C TYR A 962 12.20 5.09 -21.14
N PHE A 963 10.98 5.12 -21.69
CA PHE A 963 10.67 4.40 -22.93
C PHE A 963 10.62 5.41 -24.07
N PRO A 964 11.41 5.22 -25.14
CA PRO A 964 11.35 6.09 -26.32
C PRO A 964 9.96 6.08 -26.96
N SER A 965 9.54 7.20 -27.54
CA SER A 965 8.22 7.33 -28.18
C SER A 965 7.97 6.32 -29.30
N GLN A 966 9.04 5.88 -29.96
CA GLN A 966 9.07 4.92 -31.05
C GLN A 966 8.98 3.45 -30.59
N MET A 967 9.11 3.18 -29.28
CA MET A 967 9.12 1.83 -28.72
C MET A 967 7.76 1.46 -28.14
N SER A 968 7.26 0.28 -28.49
CA SER A 968 6.17 -0.39 -27.76
C SER A 968 6.76 -1.42 -26.82
N VAL A 969 6.49 -1.30 -25.53
CA VAL A 969 6.99 -2.26 -24.53
C VAL A 969 6.18 -3.56 -24.62
N ASP A 970 6.88 -4.69 -24.77
CA ASP A 970 6.27 -6.02 -24.85
C ASP A 970 6.37 -6.72 -23.47
N SER A 971 7.52 -6.61 -22.80
CA SER A 971 7.73 -7.18 -21.47
C SER A 971 8.50 -6.21 -20.57
N PHE A 972 8.14 -6.19 -19.28
CA PHE A 972 8.82 -5.36 -18.28
C PHE A 972 8.85 -6.10 -16.95
N ARG A 973 10.05 -6.29 -16.41
CA ARG A 973 10.30 -6.97 -15.14
C ARG A 973 11.23 -6.13 -14.28
N MET A 974 11.02 -6.20 -12.99
CA MET A 974 11.87 -5.54 -12.00
C MET A 974 12.55 -6.59 -11.12
N THR A 975 13.85 -6.45 -10.89
CA THR A 975 14.54 -7.26 -9.87
C THR A 975 14.20 -6.71 -8.48
N SER A 976 13.92 -7.60 -7.53
CA SER A 976 13.78 -7.27 -6.11
C SER A 976 14.60 -8.26 -5.29
N PHE A 977 15.84 -7.88 -4.93
CA PHE A 977 16.67 -8.73 -4.08
C PHE A 977 16.23 -8.63 -2.62
N SER A 978 15.32 -9.53 -2.27
CA SER A 978 14.61 -9.56 -0.99
C SER A 978 15.37 -10.32 0.11
N SER A 979 16.29 -11.22 -0.26
CA SER A 979 17.14 -11.98 0.67
C SER A 979 16.33 -12.70 1.75
N ALA A 980 16.45 -12.32 3.02
CA ALA A 980 15.71 -12.93 4.13
C ALA A 980 14.28 -12.38 4.29
N ASP A 981 13.95 -11.28 3.60
CA ASP A 981 12.63 -10.66 3.56
C ASP A 981 11.91 -11.02 2.26
N TRP A 982 10.64 -10.63 2.10
CA TRP A 982 9.85 -10.87 0.89
C TRP A 982 9.72 -9.62 0.04
N THR A 983 9.70 -9.78 -1.29
CA THR A 983 9.22 -8.72 -2.20
C THR A 983 7.74 -8.49 -1.92
N ALA A 984 7.41 -7.36 -1.27
CA ALA A 984 6.11 -7.17 -0.65
C ALA A 984 5.19 -6.29 -1.49
N ASN A 985 5.71 -5.18 -2.02
CA ASN A 985 4.91 -4.23 -2.78
C ASN A 985 5.74 -3.61 -3.91
N VAL A 986 5.15 -3.50 -5.11
CA VAL A 986 5.67 -2.71 -6.22
C VAL A 986 4.62 -1.72 -6.68
N THR A 987 4.99 -0.45 -6.76
CA THR A 987 4.11 0.63 -7.26
C THR A 987 4.68 1.30 -8.50
N LEU A 988 3.80 1.79 -9.38
CA LEU A 988 4.11 2.40 -10.68
C LEU A 988 3.49 3.80 -10.77
N LYS A 989 4.21 4.76 -11.37
CA LYS A 989 3.74 6.13 -11.62
C LYS A 989 4.17 6.63 -13.00
N ASN A 990 3.26 7.25 -13.75
CA ASN A 990 3.51 7.92 -15.03
C ASN A 990 2.44 9.00 -15.30
N SER A 991 2.32 9.53 -16.53
CA SER A 991 1.32 10.58 -16.82
C SER A 991 -0.14 10.12 -16.67
N ALA A 992 -0.41 8.83 -16.83
CA ALA A 992 -1.77 8.28 -16.79
C ALA A 992 -2.24 7.89 -15.38
N GLN A 993 -1.30 7.65 -14.46
CA GLN A 993 -1.58 7.19 -13.10
C GLN A 993 -0.57 7.75 -12.10
N ASP A 994 -1.06 8.19 -10.95
CA ASP A 994 -0.19 8.36 -9.77
C ASP A 994 0.18 6.98 -9.20
N TRP A 995 1.04 6.93 -8.17
CA TRP A 995 1.56 5.69 -7.57
C TRP A 995 0.49 4.58 -7.38
N LEU A 996 0.39 3.71 -8.38
CA LEU A 996 -0.55 2.60 -8.48
C LEU A 996 0.15 1.33 -7.99
N ASN A 997 -0.47 0.62 -7.05
CA ASN A 997 0.02 -0.68 -6.62
C ASN A 997 -0.21 -1.73 -7.73
N VAL A 998 0.88 -2.19 -8.33
CA VAL A 998 0.87 -3.16 -9.43
C VAL A 998 1.20 -4.58 -8.97
N PHE A 999 1.75 -4.72 -7.76
CA PHE A 999 1.98 -6.01 -7.11
C PHE A 999 1.96 -5.86 -5.60
N ASP A 1000 1.17 -6.68 -4.92
CA ASP A 1000 1.09 -6.74 -3.46
C ASP A 1000 1.02 -8.20 -3.01
N LEU A 1001 2.04 -8.66 -2.29
CA LEU A 1001 2.13 -10.04 -1.82
C LEU A 1001 1.03 -10.37 -0.78
N SER A 1002 0.57 -9.37 -0.02
CA SER A 1002 -0.46 -9.57 1.03
C SER A 1002 -1.83 -9.93 0.47
N VAL A 1003 -2.08 -9.65 -0.82
CA VAL A 1003 -3.30 -10.07 -1.54
C VAL A 1003 -3.45 -11.59 -1.55
N TYR A 1004 -2.33 -12.33 -1.54
CA TYR A 1004 -2.35 -13.78 -1.48
C TYR A 1004 -2.54 -14.27 -0.03
N ASN A 1005 -1.79 -13.75 0.94
CA ASN A 1005 -1.96 -14.09 2.36
C ASN A 1005 -1.66 -12.90 3.29
N GLY A 1006 -2.67 -12.44 4.00
CA GLY A 1006 -2.58 -11.29 4.93
C GLY A 1006 -2.06 -11.62 6.33
N SER A 1007 -1.76 -12.89 6.64
CA SER A 1007 -1.31 -13.33 7.97
C SER A 1007 0.16 -13.76 8.01
N SER A 1008 0.69 -14.29 6.92
CA SER A 1008 2.10 -14.68 6.78
C SER A 1008 2.50 -14.78 5.31
N TYR A 1009 3.72 -14.40 4.97
CA TYR A 1009 4.31 -14.61 3.64
C TYR A 1009 4.96 -15.99 3.47
N GLY A 1010 5.04 -16.77 4.56
CA GLY A 1010 5.70 -18.06 4.55
C GLY A 1010 5.17 -18.97 3.44
N ASP A 1011 3.85 -19.09 3.31
CA ASP A 1011 3.19 -20.01 2.36
C ASP A 1011 2.97 -19.43 0.96
N THR A 1012 3.14 -18.12 0.74
CA THR A 1012 2.80 -17.49 -0.55
C THR A 1012 3.91 -17.55 -1.58
N GLY A 1013 5.17 -17.74 -1.18
CA GLY A 1013 6.30 -17.60 -2.11
C GLY A 1013 6.90 -16.18 -2.07
N ASP A 1014 8.06 -16.00 -2.71
CA ASP A 1014 8.67 -14.70 -2.97
C ASP A 1014 8.96 -14.61 -4.46
N PRO A 1015 8.30 -13.69 -5.18
CA PRO A 1015 8.42 -13.63 -6.63
C PRO A 1015 9.82 -13.25 -7.09
N PHE A 1016 10.55 -12.44 -6.30
CA PHE A 1016 11.83 -11.80 -6.61
C PHE A 1016 11.83 -10.94 -7.88
N PHE A 1017 11.47 -11.50 -9.03
CA PHE A 1017 11.13 -10.73 -10.22
C PHE A 1017 9.65 -10.36 -10.20
N VAL A 1018 9.37 -9.07 -10.26
CA VAL A 1018 8.00 -8.59 -10.42
C VAL A 1018 7.85 -8.10 -11.86
N ALA A 1019 7.10 -8.87 -12.63
CA ALA A 1019 6.68 -8.50 -13.98
C ALA A 1019 5.40 -7.67 -13.94
N LEU A 1020 5.36 -6.61 -14.74
CA LEU A 1020 4.23 -5.68 -14.80
C LEU A 1020 3.47 -5.88 -16.12
N ASN A 1021 2.19 -5.50 -16.08
CA ASN A 1021 1.40 -5.41 -17.30
C ASN A 1021 1.89 -4.25 -18.17
N ALA A 1022 2.44 -4.59 -19.34
CA ALA A 1022 2.99 -3.62 -20.29
C ALA A 1022 1.98 -2.54 -20.74
N SER A 1023 0.68 -2.83 -20.71
CA SER A 1023 -0.36 -1.84 -21.03
C SER A 1023 -0.47 -0.67 -20.03
N LEU A 1024 0.11 -0.81 -18.84
CA LEU A 1024 0.20 0.24 -17.83
C LEU A 1024 1.39 1.19 -18.07
N LEU A 1025 2.33 0.83 -18.93
CA LEU A 1025 3.53 1.62 -19.23
C LEU A 1025 3.26 2.62 -20.36
N ARG A 1026 4.03 3.72 -20.37
CA ARG A 1026 3.86 4.80 -21.36
C ARG A 1026 5.17 5.09 -22.09
N SER A 1027 5.09 5.12 -23.42
CA SER A 1027 6.19 5.51 -24.31
C SER A 1027 6.26 7.04 -24.47
N GLY A 1028 7.46 7.56 -24.68
CA GLY A 1028 7.76 8.98 -24.78
C GLY A 1028 7.97 9.70 -23.43
N GLU A 1029 7.94 8.97 -22.30
CA GLU A 1029 8.10 9.53 -20.97
C GLU A 1029 8.80 8.59 -19.97
N TYR A 1030 9.16 9.14 -18.80
CA TYR A 1030 9.67 8.36 -17.68
C TYR A 1030 8.53 7.66 -16.93
N ASN A 1031 8.72 6.36 -16.68
CA ASN A 1031 7.88 5.54 -15.82
C ASN A 1031 8.65 5.32 -14.52
N TYR A 1032 8.07 5.76 -13.41
CA TYR A 1032 8.67 5.65 -12.07
C TYR A 1032 8.13 4.44 -11.35
N VAL A 1033 9.00 3.73 -10.67
CA VAL A 1033 8.68 2.45 -10.03
C VAL A 1033 9.30 2.40 -8.63
N ASP A 1034 8.56 1.90 -7.63
CA ASP A 1034 9.02 1.76 -6.24
C ASP A 1034 8.89 0.31 -5.80
N VAL A 1035 10.00 -0.31 -5.42
CA VAL A 1035 10.07 -1.73 -5.01
C VAL A 1035 10.36 -1.82 -3.52
N ARG A 1036 9.43 -2.40 -2.76
CA ARG A 1036 9.50 -2.51 -1.30
C ARG A 1036 9.52 -3.95 -0.83
N THR A 1037 10.34 -4.20 0.18
CA THR A 1037 10.45 -5.50 0.86
C THR A 1037 9.78 -5.45 2.24
N GLN A 1038 9.33 -6.59 2.76
CA GLN A 1038 8.80 -6.73 4.13
C GLN A 1038 9.07 -8.14 4.67
N SER A 1039 9.31 -8.26 5.98
CA SER A 1039 9.49 -9.54 6.66
C SER A 1039 8.16 -10.24 7.01
N ALA A 1040 7.05 -9.49 7.10
CA ALA A 1040 5.70 -10.00 7.38
C ALA A 1040 4.62 -8.99 6.93
N PRO A 1041 3.35 -9.42 6.74
CA PRO A 1041 2.27 -8.50 6.40
C PRO A 1041 2.04 -7.44 7.48
N GLY A 1042 1.87 -6.17 7.10
CA GLY A 1042 1.30 -5.14 7.99
C GLY A 1042 2.06 -3.83 8.14
N ASN A 1043 3.24 -3.66 7.53
CA ASN A 1043 3.89 -2.35 7.36
C ASN A 1043 5.03 -2.40 6.32
N GLN A 1044 5.05 -1.47 5.36
CA GLN A 1044 6.09 -1.36 4.35
C GLN A 1044 7.45 -1.01 4.98
N SER A 1045 8.50 -1.78 4.66
CA SER A 1045 9.83 -1.46 5.13
C SER A 1045 10.33 -0.16 4.47
N PRO A 1046 11.05 0.70 5.23
CA PRO A 1046 11.83 1.78 4.61
C PRO A 1046 13.01 1.26 3.77
N SER A 1047 13.37 -0.04 3.86
CA SER A 1047 14.48 -0.65 3.14
C SER A 1047 14.05 -1.51 1.93
N CYS A 1048 14.98 -1.62 0.97
CA CYS A 1048 14.93 -2.42 -0.24
C CYS A 1048 16.39 -2.70 -0.68
N SER A 1049 16.58 -3.57 -1.67
CA SER A 1049 17.91 -3.74 -2.26
C SER A 1049 18.35 -2.53 -3.06
N GLN A 1050 19.62 -2.13 -2.86
CA GLN A 1050 20.28 -1.08 -3.66
C GLN A 1050 20.73 -1.57 -5.04
N LYS A 1051 20.50 -2.84 -5.37
CA LYS A 1051 20.81 -3.45 -6.67
C LYS A 1051 19.55 -3.76 -7.49
N ASN A 1052 18.42 -3.15 -7.16
CA ASN A 1052 17.23 -3.27 -7.98
C ASN A 1052 17.44 -2.58 -9.35
N ARG A 1053 16.94 -3.18 -10.43
CA ARG A 1053 16.94 -2.65 -11.79
C ARG A 1053 15.74 -3.16 -12.57
N ALA A 1054 15.42 -2.50 -13.67
CA ALA A 1054 14.40 -2.97 -14.60
C ALA A 1054 15.06 -3.69 -15.78
N ILE A 1055 14.43 -4.77 -16.23
CA ILE A 1055 14.76 -5.51 -17.46
C ILE A 1055 13.51 -5.47 -18.33
N TYR A 1056 13.64 -5.01 -19.56
CA TYR A 1056 12.50 -4.82 -20.44
C TYR A 1056 12.83 -5.16 -21.88
N GLU A 1057 11.80 -5.55 -22.61
CA GLU A 1057 11.84 -5.79 -24.04
C GLU A 1057 10.79 -4.91 -24.71
N GLY A 1058 11.19 -4.26 -25.79
CA GLY A 1058 10.29 -3.45 -26.58
C GLY A 1058 10.59 -3.58 -28.06
N ARG A 1059 9.55 -3.40 -28.85
CA ARG A 1059 9.64 -3.42 -30.31
C ARG A 1059 9.66 -2.02 -30.87
N ILE A 1060 10.49 -1.81 -31.87
CA ILE A 1060 10.51 -0.62 -32.69
C ILE A 1060 10.20 -1.00 -34.14
N LYS A 1061 9.51 -0.11 -34.84
CA LYS A 1061 9.30 -0.27 -36.28
C LYS A 1061 10.59 0.10 -37.01
N ALA A 1062 11.27 -0.86 -37.65
CA ALA A 1062 12.48 -0.64 -38.43
C ALA A 1062 12.18 -0.19 -39.87
N ALA A 1063 11.19 0.68 -40.03
CA ALA A 1063 10.71 1.18 -41.32
C ALA A 1063 10.02 2.53 -41.17
N VAL A 1064 10.22 3.41 -42.15
CA VAL A 1064 9.52 4.68 -42.26
C VAL A 1064 8.56 4.70 -43.43
N ASN A 1065 7.49 5.49 -43.31
CA ASN A 1065 6.55 5.71 -44.42
C ASN A 1065 7.17 6.65 -45.47
N TYR A 1066 6.49 6.76 -46.63
CA TYR A 1066 6.88 7.69 -47.68
C TYR A 1066 7.07 9.12 -47.15
N SER A 1067 8.12 9.78 -47.63
CA SER A 1067 8.50 11.16 -47.32
C SER A 1067 7.45 12.18 -47.79
N GLY A 1068 7.66 13.45 -47.42
CA GLY A 1068 7.08 14.56 -48.17
C GLY A 1068 7.56 14.57 -49.63
N VAL A 1069 6.97 15.42 -50.46
CA VAL A 1069 7.34 15.55 -51.88
C VAL A 1069 8.62 16.38 -51.98
N PHE A 1070 9.71 15.80 -52.49
CA PHE A 1070 11.02 16.45 -52.67
C PHE A 1070 11.39 16.60 -54.16
N LEU A 1071 12.36 17.47 -54.44
CA LEU A 1071 12.84 17.75 -55.80
C LEU A 1071 13.74 16.64 -56.36
N GLN A 1072 14.54 16.02 -55.49
CA GLN A 1072 15.51 15.00 -55.89
C GLN A 1072 15.12 13.62 -55.37
N CYS A 1073 15.48 12.60 -56.16
CA CYS A 1073 15.38 11.19 -55.79
C CYS A 1073 16.62 10.46 -56.24
N ARG A 1074 17.69 10.64 -55.46
CA ARG A 1074 18.97 9.98 -55.73
C ARG A 1074 19.46 9.25 -54.50
N ALA A 1075 19.94 8.04 -54.65
CA ALA A 1075 20.53 7.29 -53.55
C ALA A 1075 22.00 7.71 -53.36
N ARG A 1076 22.40 8.02 -52.13
CA ARG A 1076 23.80 8.20 -51.74
C ARG A 1076 24.22 7.12 -50.75
N ASN A 1077 25.40 6.55 -50.95
CA ASN A 1077 25.95 5.60 -49.99
C ASN A 1077 26.38 6.36 -48.73
N ALA A 1078 26.09 5.80 -47.55
CA ALA A 1078 26.30 6.47 -46.27
C ALA A 1078 27.14 5.64 -45.30
N THR A 1079 28.03 6.29 -44.54
CA THR A 1079 28.73 5.67 -43.40
C THR A 1079 27.94 5.93 -42.14
N VAL A 1080 27.42 4.87 -41.51
CA VAL A 1080 26.59 4.94 -40.31
C VAL A 1080 27.32 4.33 -39.13
N TYR A 1081 27.49 5.12 -38.07
CA TYR A 1081 28.05 4.68 -36.80
C TYR A 1081 26.97 4.05 -35.94
N TYR A 1082 27.35 2.99 -35.21
CA TYR A 1082 26.45 2.28 -34.30
C TYR A 1082 27.09 2.13 -32.92
N ASP A 1083 26.24 2.01 -31.91
CA ASP A 1083 26.54 1.80 -30.50
C ASP A 1083 25.64 0.64 -30.03
N LEU A 1084 26.25 -0.49 -29.66
CA LEU A 1084 25.54 -1.70 -29.23
C LEU A 1084 25.53 -1.86 -27.70
N ASP A 1085 26.37 -1.14 -26.97
CA ASP A 1085 26.44 -1.18 -25.51
C ASP A 1085 25.79 0.03 -24.82
N TYR A 1086 25.38 1.03 -25.61
CA TYR A 1086 24.60 2.21 -25.24
C TYR A 1086 25.35 3.18 -24.33
N ASP A 1087 26.69 3.23 -24.45
CA ASP A 1087 27.53 4.14 -23.69
C ASP A 1087 27.71 5.53 -24.35
N SER A 1088 27.01 5.77 -25.47
CA SER A 1088 27.09 6.97 -26.33
C SER A 1088 28.41 7.13 -27.08
N ALA A 1089 29.29 6.14 -27.05
CA ALA A 1089 30.46 6.05 -27.90
C ALA A 1089 30.23 5.03 -29.02
N PRO A 1090 30.69 5.32 -30.26
CA PRO A 1090 30.49 4.38 -31.36
C PRO A 1090 31.39 3.15 -31.21
N ASP A 1091 30.77 1.96 -31.14
CA ASP A 1091 31.44 0.65 -31.21
C ASP A 1091 32.07 0.38 -32.58
N GLY A 1092 31.51 0.99 -33.62
CA GLY A 1092 31.98 0.83 -34.99
C GLY A 1092 31.11 1.59 -36.00
N TYR A 1093 31.32 1.26 -37.28
CA TYR A 1093 30.57 1.83 -38.38
C TYR A 1093 30.26 0.80 -39.47
N VAL A 1094 29.22 1.06 -40.24
CA VAL A 1094 28.83 0.29 -41.42
C VAL A 1094 28.71 1.22 -42.63
N ASN A 1095 29.28 0.77 -43.75
CA ASN A 1095 29.16 1.42 -45.05
C ASN A 1095 27.90 0.88 -45.75
N LEU A 1096 26.86 1.70 -45.79
CA LEU A 1096 25.54 1.35 -46.32
C LEU A 1096 25.41 1.70 -47.80
N THR A 1097 24.88 0.74 -48.56
CA THR A 1097 24.46 0.91 -49.94
C THR A 1097 22.93 1.00 -49.95
N ILE A 1098 22.38 2.09 -50.51
CA ILE A 1098 20.93 2.34 -50.49
C ILE A 1098 20.33 1.94 -51.84
N GLY A 1099 19.57 0.84 -51.88
CA GLY A 1099 18.74 0.39 -53.02
C GLY A 1099 19.37 0.43 -54.42
N THR A 1100 19.69 -0.73 -54.99
CA THR A 1100 20.31 -0.85 -56.34
C THR A 1100 19.46 -0.31 -57.49
N ASP A 1101 18.16 -0.11 -57.26
CA ASP A 1101 17.17 0.23 -58.28
C ASP A 1101 16.93 1.75 -58.42
N LEU A 1102 17.65 2.57 -57.65
CA LEU A 1102 17.52 4.04 -57.67
C LEU A 1102 18.69 4.73 -58.37
N PRO A 1103 18.48 5.87 -59.05
CA PRO A 1103 19.56 6.64 -59.65
C PRO A 1103 20.60 7.05 -58.59
N SER A 1104 21.84 6.58 -58.74
CA SER A 1104 22.93 6.92 -57.82
C SER A 1104 23.31 8.40 -57.92
N ALA A 1105 23.59 9.03 -56.77
CA ALA A 1105 24.17 10.37 -56.66
C ALA A 1105 25.72 10.36 -56.55
N GLY A 1106 26.37 9.20 -56.67
CA GLY A 1106 27.82 9.03 -56.60
C GLY A 1106 28.23 7.66 -56.02
N GLU A 1107 29.47 7.23 -56.27
CA GLU A 1107 30.02 5.97 -55.73
C GLU A 1107 30.69 6.14 -54.35
N GLU A 1108 31.01 7.37 -53.94
CA GLU A 1108 31.66 7.66 -52.65
C GLU A 1108 30.68 7.58 -51.47
N TYR A 1109 31.15 7.02 -50.35
CA TYR A 1109 30.42 7.00 -49.09
C TYR A 1109 30.53 8.37 -48.41
N VAL A 1110 29.39 8.97 -48.09
CA VAL A 1110 29.31 10.22 -47.33
C VAL A 1110 29.00 9.94 -45.86
N ALA A 1111 29.40 10.85 -44.97
CA ALA A 1111 28.96 10.78 -43.58
C ALA A 1111 27.50 11.25 -43.46
N VAL A 1112 26.78 10.80 -42.43
CA VAL A 1112 25.33 11.07 -42.26
C VAL A 1112 25.02 12.58 -42.17
N ASP A 1113 25.94 13.38 -41.63
CA ASP A 1113 25.85 14.84 -41.57
C ASP A 1113 25.91 15.53 -42.94
N GLN A 1114 26.30 14.82 -43.99
CA GLN A 1114 26.39 15.32 -45.36
C GLN A 1114 25.17 14.95 -46.24
N LEU A 1115 24.18 14.26 -45.66
CA LEU A 1115 22.92 13.92 -46.33
C LEU A 1115 22.05 15.18 -46.57
N ASP A 1116 21.44 15.29 -47.75
CA ASP A 1116 20.55 16.40 -48.12
C ASP A 1116 19.11 16.04 -47.77
N VAL A 1117 18.80 16.11 -46.47
CA VAL A 1117 17.49 15.79 -45.92
C VAL A 1117 16.41 16.82 -46.29
N TYR A 1118 16.77 17.94 -46.92
CA TYR A 1118 15.83 19.00 -47.31
C TYR A 1118 15.52 19.01 -48.82
N GLY A 1119 16.42 18.48 -49.65
CA GLY A 1119 16.27 18.46 -51.11
C GLY A 1119 16.06 17.07 -51.72
N ASN A 1120 16.38 15.99 -51.00
CA ASN A 1120 16.39 14.62 -51.51
C ASN A 1120 15.52 13.66 -50.67
N ALA A 1121 14.51 13.06 -51.31
CA ALA A 1121 13.58 12.15 -50.64
C ALA A 1121 14.27 10.91 -50.05
N VAL A 1122 15.30 10.38 -50.72
CA VAL A 1122 15.98 9.13 -50.29
C VAL A 1122 16.84 9.39 -49.06
N ASP A 1123 17.55 10.52 -49.04
CA ASP A 1123 18.39 10.93 -47.91
C ASP A 1123 17.53 11.28 -46.68
N ASP A 1124 16.40 11.97 -46.87
CA ASP A 1124 15.40 12.20 -45.82
C ASP A 1124 14.83 10.88 -45.28
N ALA A 1125 14.45 9.96 -46.16
CA ALA A 1125 13.93 8.66 -45.75
C ALA A 1125 14.96 7.84 -44.96
N LEU A 1126 16.24 7.87 -45.36
CA LEU A 1126 17.32 7.26 -44.60
C LEU A 1126 17.47 7.94 -43.23
N GLN A 1127 17.57 9.27 -43.17
CA GLN A 1127 17.73 9.97 -41.89
C GLN A 1127 16.57 9.69 -40.93
N ARG A 1128 15.33 9.68 -41.43
CA ARG A 1128 14.16 9.32 -40.61
C ARG A 1128 14.21 7.88 -40.14
N LEU A 1129 14.72 6.95 -40.95
CA LEU A 1129 14.95 5.57 -40.51
C LEU A 1129 16.04 5.49 -39.43
N LEU A 1130 17.15 6.20 -39.60
CA LEU A 1130 18.21 6.26 -38.59
C LEU A 1130 17.70 6.88 -37.29
N ASN A 1131 16.87 7.92 -37.35
CA ASN A 1131 16.20 8.49 -36.17
C ASN A 1131 15.24 7.48 -35.50
N GLN A 1132 14.60 6.61 -36.28
CA GLN A 1132 13.71 5.58 -35.76
C GLN A 1132 14.50 4.45 -35.07
N LEU A 1133 15.72 4.17 -35.54
CA LEU A 1133 16.65 3.17 -35.00
C LEU A 1133 17.53 3.71 -33.86
N ASN A 1134 17.64 5.03 -33.74
CA ASN A 1134 18.23 5.71 -32.60
C ASN A 1134 17.16 5.83 -31.51
N MET A 1135 17.18 4.87 -30.60
CA MET A 1135 16.25 4.77 -29.48
C MET A 1135 16.65 5.70 -28.36
N TYR A 1136 17.94 5.97 -28.18
CA TYR A 1136 18.43 6.74 -27.05
C TYR A 1136 19.37 7.87 -27.50
N ALA A 1137 18.95 9.12 -27.28
CA ALA A 1137 19.80 10.29 -27.42
C ALA A 1137 20.16 10.82 -26.02
N GLU A 1138 21.40 10.61 -25.57
CA GLU A 1138 21.91 11.13 -24.31
C GLU A 1138 22.14 12.64 -24.38
N ILE A 1139 22.28 13.30 -23.23
CA ILE A 1139 22.54 14.76 -23.15
C ILE A 1139 23.86 15.15 -23.87
N GLY A 1140 24.72 14.17 -24.20
CA GLY A 1140 25.96 14.35 -24.96
C GLY A 1140 25.83 14.26 -26.48
N ASP A 1141 24.73 13.73 -27.01
CA ASP A 1141 24.56 13.55 -28.45
C ASP A 1141 24.27 14.88 -29.15
N SER A 1142 25.03 15.18 -30.21
CA SER A 1142 24.99 16.50 -30.86
C SER A 1142 24.85 16.44 -32.38
N GLY A 1143 25.03 15.27 -32.99
CA GLY A 1143 24.90 15.07 -34.44
C GLY A 1143 23.57 14.41 -34.86
N PRO A 1144 23.32 14.25 -36.17
CA PRO A 1144 22.19 13.46 -36.66
C PRO A 1144 22.37 11.97 -36.31
N ALA A 1145 21.25 11.24 -36.14
CA ALA A 1145 21.29 9.82 -35.81
C ALA A 1145 22.08 9.02 -36.86
N GLY A 1146 23.04 8.21 -36.41
CA GLY A 1146 23.99 7.46 -37.25
C GLY A 1146 25.31 8.19 -37.52
N SER A 1147 25.52 9.38 -36.95
CA SER A 1147 26.81 10.08 -36.99
C SER A 1147 27.74 9.62 -35.86
N MET A 1148 29.02 9.97 -35.95
CA MET A 1148 30.02 9.61 -34.93
C MET A 1148 29.71 10.20 -33.53
N THR A 1149 28.94 11.29 -33.47
CA THR A 1149 28.54 11.99 -32.23
C THR A 1149 27.07 11.76 -31.86
N ASN A 1150 26.42 10.80 -32.51
CA ASN A 1150 25.07 10.32 -32.22
C ASN A 1150 24.84 8.98 -32.97
N PRO A 1151 25.55 7.90 -32.59
CA PRO A 1151 25.46 6.61 -33.25
C PRO A 1151 24.07 5.98 -33.11
N ILE A 1152 23.69 5.05 -34.00
CA ILE A 1152 22.42 4.30 -33.87
C ILE A 1152 22.59 3.06 -33.00
N ASP A 1153 21.48 2.60 -32.41
CA ASP A 1153 21.50 1.55 -31.39
C ASP A 1153 21.53 0.10 -31.92
N VAL A 1154 21.75 -0.07 -33.23
CA VAL A 1154 21.62 -1.33 -33.97
C VAL A 1154 22.66 -1.40 -35.08
N GLN A 1155 23.30 -2.56 -35.27
CA GLN A 1155 24.22 -2.78 -36.37
C GLN A 1155 23.49 -3.25 -37.63
N LEU A 1156 23.31 -2.32 -38.57
CA LEU A 1156 22.71 -2.60 -39.87
C LEU A 1156 23.60 -3.50 -40.75
N ASP A 1157 22.99 -4.21 -41.69
CA ASP A 1157 23.72 -4.87 -42.77
C ASP A 1157 24.20 -3.83 -43.81
N SER A 1158 25.11 -4.21 -44.71
CA SER A 1158 25.68 -3.31 -45.73
C SER A 1158 24.67 -2.81 -46.76
N GLU A 1159 23.44 -3.31 -46.72
CA GLU A 1159 22.33 -2.92 -47.59
C GLU A 1159 21.09 -2.60 -46.76
N VAL A 1160 20.45 -1.48 -47.08
CA VAL A 1160 19.16 -1.08 -46.53
C VAL A 1160 18.15 -0.99 -47.67
N GLY A 1161 17.00 -1.62 -47.47
CA GLY A 1161 15.91 -1.59 -48.43
C GLY A 1161 15.34 -0.18 -48.55
N SER A 1162 15.19 0.29 -49.79
CA SER A 1162 14.56 1.57 -50.07
C SER A 1162 13.64 1.46 -51.28
N SER A 1163 12.57 2.25 -51.27
CA SER A 1163 11.61 2.31 -52.36
C SER A 1163 11.27 3.76 -52.61
N ALA A 1164 11.60 4.28 -53.79
CA ALA A 1164 11.22 5.61 -54.22
C ALA A 1164 10.24 5.54 -55.39
N VAL A 1165 9.24 6.41 -55.39
CA VAL A 1165 8.30 6.55 -56.50
C VAL A 1165 8.78 7.69 -57.38
N THR A 1166 9.53 7.35 -58.44
CA THR A 1166 10.08 8.29 -59.41
C THR A 1166 9.25 8.33 -60.69
N GLY A 1167 8.98 9.52 -61.24
CA GLY A 1167 8.41 9.66 -62.58
C GLY A 1167 6.90 9.40 -62.72
N GLN A 1168 6.16 9.15 -61.63
CA GLN A 1168 4.69 9.05 -61.65
C GLN A 1168 3.98 10.41 -61.53
N GLY A 1169 4.74 11.51 -61.52
CA GLY A 1169 4.18 12.85 -61.47
C GLY A 1169 3.48 13.18 -60.16
N ILE A 1170 4.05 12.81 -59.00
CA ILE A 1170 3.48 13.13 -57.69
C ILE A 1170 3.41 14.66 -57.57
N PRO A 1171 2.20 15.26 -57.54
CA PRO A 1171 2.08 16.71 -57.62
C PRO A 1171 2.60 17.36 -56.35
N PHE A 1172 3.38 18.42 -56.50
CA PHE A 1172 3.63 19.32 -55.37
C PHE A 1172 2.33 20.06 -55.01
N LEU A 1173 2.22 20.52 -53.76
CA LEU A 1173 1.12 21.37 -53.32
C LEU A 1173 1.53 22.86 -53.33
N TRP A 1174 2.28 23.29 -54.36
CA TRP A 1174 2.60 24.70 -54.55
C TRP A 1174 1.33 25.52 -54.81
N GLY A 1175 1.36 26.81 -54.49
CA GLY A 1175 0.21 27.67 -54.67
C GLY A 1175 -0.88 27.44 -53.61
N PRO A 1176 -2.13 27.86 -53.87
CA PRO A 1176 -2.73 27.97 -55.19
C PRO A 1176 -2.29 29.19 -55.99
N SER A 1177 -2.10 29.02 -57.30
CA SER A 1177 -1.96 30.13 -58.23
C SER A 1177 -3.30 30.56 -58.84
N GLU A 1178 -3.51 31.87 -58.99
CA GLU A 1178 -4.74 32.47 -59.49
C GLU A 1178 -4.71 32.58 -61.01
N VAL A 1179 -5.60 31.85 -61.69
CA VAL A 1179 -5.85 31.98 -63.12
C VAL A 1179 -7.11 32.81 -63.33
N GLU A 1180 -6.98 33.86 -64.12
CA GLU A 1180 -8.05 34.80 -64.43
C GLU A 1180 -8.38 34.79 -65.92
N VAL A 1181 -9.66 34.86 -66.23
CA VAL A 1181 -10.14 35.22 -67.58
C VAL A 1181 -10.83 36.58 -67.48
N LEU A 1182 -10.29 37.53 -68.24
CA LEU A 1182 -10.82 38.87 -68.39
C LEU A 1182 -11.62 38.94 -69.68
N VAL A 1183 -12.83 39.47 -69.65
CA VAL A 1183 -13.67 39.67 -70.85
C VAL A 1183 -14.22 41.10 -70.82
N TRP A 1184 -14.17 41.79 -71.95
CA TRP A 1184 -14.71 43.14 -72.12
C TRP A 1184 -15.29 43.34 -73.52
N THR A 1185 -16.23 44.28 -73.66
CA THR A 1185 -16.94 44.61 -74.91
C THR A 1185 -16.82 46.08 -75.24
#